data_AF-A0A349EU89-F1
#
_entry.id   AF-A0A349EU89-F1
#
_cell.length_a   1.000
_cell.length_b   1.000
_cell.length_c   1.000
_cell.angle_alpha   90.00
_cell.angle_beta   90.00
_cell.angle_gamma   90.00
#
_symmetry.space_group_name_H-M   'P 1'
#
loop_
_entity.id
_entity.type
_entity.pdbx_description
1 polymer ?
#
loop_
_entity_poly.entity_id
_entity_poly.type
_entity_poly.pdbx_seq_one_letter_code
_entity_poly.pdbx_strand_id
1 'polypeptide(L)'
;MLPNMKKIIPVLLSLSFLFSCSEEISSSIEKKQVPYEEESVCLIPEEMKNYLIQEEQNKQFKALNDHYLYNASSYCDYSNPVSISFEASSNSPYTINISNSEDFSSFYTVTTPSSSYLIKDPIPGQSYFYEVIDSYNSILKKGKIYIEKEKHLSVRYMNVDGTNNVRDLGGWGASNGNEVGYGLIYRGAKLNGDNCLSDDGFDFVRNVMGVKTEIDLRNESDDLGQTYAAFAKKSFDLYDRAYLKDDEFPYQMYDDIVKDLAKPMNRKIFSYLADKENYPFYIHCSAGADRTGTLCALINGVLGVSEEDLIRDYELTSFSKQGNRWRAASNAEGTDFDLSQFDTSGGVNAKWQAFMNLIKGAGKEGDSLETCFNNFLVNVIGVNQDDINSMKSIMLGLERDYSSNSNVMEDCTHGGHAVFINGNERIEFETKPVGHDFKRNGSVSYCLGCNKLIKAKKDETDVKNGYSLSEDIVKATSVSKKEMEIKDNRIVFAPYMASKDPVGFILTSKNGTLSYLELTIYSLLIESEDNLFDMNKYSCDLIDIKGNTSTYGYFKLKKDIECTRVWNKEYALGVNATKGKSNSFKGFIDGNNKTISNFVVSSLDGSLIYTSGKETEIYDLTLKGSSLDSYWGSDFLIAYSYGG
;
A
#
# COMPACT_ATOMS: atom_id res chain seq x y z
N MET A 1 84.58 -54.59 -36.56
CA MET A 1 84.93 -53.19 -36.20
C MET A 1 83.84 -52.66 -35.26
N LEU A 2 84.20 -52.38 -34.01
CA LEU A 2 83.45 -51.56 -33.04
C LEU A 2 83.53 -50.06 -33.43
N PRO A 3 82.79 -49.10 -32.82
CA PRO A 3 81.59 -49.23 -31.96
C PRO A 3 80.49 -48.12 -32.13
N ASN A 4 79.34 -48.36 -31.48
CA ASN A 4 78.43 -47.43 -30.74
C ASN A 4 77.74 -46.27 -31.51
N MET A 5 76.50 -45.84 -31.25
CA MET A 5 75.57 -46.03 -30.13
C MET A 5 74.15 -45.57 -30.56
N LYS A 6 73.16 -46.32 -30.07
CA LYS A 6 71.73 -46.04 -29.81
C LYS A 6 70.97 -44.86 -30.47
N LYS A 7 70.05 -45.26 -31.37
CA LYS A 7 68.57 -45.06 -31.42
C LYS A 7 67.89 -43.73 -31.00
N ILE A 8 67.29 -43.13 -32.03
CA ILE A 8 65.89 -42.64 -32.20
C ILE A 8 65.53 -41.17 -31.84
N ILE A 9 65.00 -40.51 -32.88
CA ILE A 9 64.59 -39.13 -33.24
C ILE A 9 63.03 -39.03 -33.17
N PRO A 10 62.25 -37.89 -33.23
CA PRO A 10 62.53 -36.43 -33.41
C PRO A 10 61.83 -35.44 -32.40
N VAL A 11 62.41 -34.25 -32.08
CA VAL A 11 62.10 -32.83 -32.54
C VAL A 11 60.82 -32.21 -31.93
N LEU A 12 60.74 -31.01 -31.33
CA LEU A 12 61.69 -29.96 -30.89
C LEU A 12 60.96 -28.99 -29.90
N LEU A 13 61.76 -28.35 -29.04
CA LEU A 13 61.56 -27.35 -27.97
C LEU A 13 60.72 -26.09 -28.36
N SER A 14 60.14 -25.27 -27.46
CA SER A 14 60.68 -24.73 -26.18
C SER A 14 59.59 -24.07 -25.30
N LEU A 15 59.52 -24.41 -24.00
CA LEU A 15 59.57 -23.50 -22.83
C LEU A 15 59.23 -24.31 -21.55
N SER A 16 60.26 -24.81 -20.86
CA SER A 16 60.13 -25.44 -19.55
C SER A 16 61.31 -25.03 -18.68
N PHE A 17 61.07 -24.13 -17.75
CA PHE A 17 61.97 -23.82 -16.65
C PHE A 17 61.11 -23.69 -15.38
N LEU A 18 61.52 -24.44 -14.34
CA LEU A 18 61.14 -24.31 -12.93
C LEU A 18 59.88 -25.04 -12.45
N PHE A 19 59.97 -26.37 -12.39
CA PHE A 19 59.29 -27.19 -11.36
C PHE A 19 60.37 -27.90 -10.53
N SER A 20 60.77 -27.29 -9.42
CA SER A 20 61.45 -27.99 -8.31
C SER A 20 61.45 -27.10 -7.07
N CYS A 21 60.47 -27.29 -6.19
CA CYS A 21 60.53 -27.11 -4.73
C CYS A 21 59.10 -26.89 -4.20
N SER A 22 58.43 -27.98 -3.81
CA SER A 22 57.52 -28.02 -2.65
C SER A 22 56.91 -29.42 -2.51
N GLU A 23 57.73 -30.40 -2.11
CA GLU A 23 57.23 -31.47 -1.23
C GLU A 23 57.53 -31.03 0.21
N GLU A 24 56.63 -31.40 1.13
CA GLU A 24 56.55 -31.01 2.55
C GLU A 24 55.84 -29.68 2.87
N ILE A 25 54.50 -29.74 2.91
CA ILE A 25 53.66 -29.70 4.12
C ILE A 25 52.22 -29.78 3.60
N SER A 26 51.70 -31.00 3.42
CA SER A 26 50.25 -31.20 3.37
C SER A 26 49.77 -31.29 4.81
N SER A 27 49.72 -30.15 5.52
CA SER A 27 48.86 -30.06 6.68
C SER A 27 47.43 -29.98 6.15
N SER A 28 46.67 -31.02 6.44
CA SER A 28 45.22 -31.03 6.38
C SER A 28 44.67 -29.84 7.17
N ILE A 29 44.40 -28.72 6.50
CA ILE A 29 43.43 -27.76 7.00
C ILE A 29 42.07 -28.38 6.67
N GLU A 30 41.59 -29.27 7.54
CA GLU A 30 40.16 -29.40 7.73
C GLU A 30 39.67 -27.97 7.99
N LYS A 31 38.95 -27.37 7.02
CA LYS A 31 38.11 -26.22 7.32
C LYS A 31 37.13 -26.72 8.36
N LYS A 32 37.42 -26.49 9.65
CA LYS A 32 36.45 -26.69 10.73
C LYS A 32 35.18 -26.00 10.27
N GLN A 33 34.16 -26.77 9.91
CA GLN A 33 32.84 -26.22 9.71
C GLN A 33 32.46 -25.59 11.05
N VAL A 34 32.26 -24.27 11.05
CA VAL A 34 31.69 -23.58 12.21
C VAL A 34 30.31 -24.20 12.42
N PRO A 35 30.06 -24.87 13.56
CA PRO A 35 28.79 -25.53 13.81
C PRO A 35 27.67 -24.48 13.88
N TYR A 36 26.48 -24.90 13.49
CA TYR A 36 25.30 -24.04 13.46
C TYR A 36 24.69 -23.96 14.86
N GLU A 37 24.63 -22.76 15.44
CA GLU A 37 23.94 -22.55 16.72
C GLU A 37 22.45 -22.23 16.49
N GLU A 38 21.56 -22.83 17.27
CA GLU A 38 20.12 -22.56 17.21
C GLU A 38 19.65 -21.93 18.53
N GLU A 39 18.91 -20.83 18.41
CA GLU A 39 18.29 -20.10 19.52
C GLU A 39 16.80 -19.87 19.20
N SER A 40 15.96 -19.82 20.23
CA SER A 40 14.56 -19.40 20.14
C SER A 40 14.31 -18.22 21.06
N VAL A 41 13.61 -17.20 20.58
CA VAL A 41 13.36 -15.96 21.31
C VAL A 41 11.87 -15.62 21.31
N CYS A 42 11.29 -15.48 22.49
CA CYS A 42 9.97 -14.88 22.70
C CYS A 42 10.08 -13.35 22.69
N LEU A 43 9.38 -12.69 21.75
CA LEU A 43 9.36 -11.22 21.69
C LEU A 43 8.62 -10.59 22.87
N ILE A 44 7.67 -11.31 23.46
CA ILE A 44 6.80 -10.79 24.51
C ILE A 44 7.49 -10.89 25.88
N PRO A 45 7.62 -9.76 26.62
CA PRO A 45 8.03 -9.73 28.02
C PRO A 45 7.15 -10.60 28.93
N GLU A 46 7.74 -11.12 30.01
CA GLU A 46 7.09 -12.09 30.89
C GLU A 46 5.80 -11.55 31.54
N GLU A 47 5.74 -10.26 31.90
CA GLU A 47 4.51 -9.67 32.46
C GLU A 47 3.33 -9.71 31.47
N MET A 48 3.56 -9.36 30.20
CA MET A 48 2.51 -9.41 29.17
C MET A 48 2.16 -10.84 28.81
N LYS A 49 3.16 -11.73 28.77
CA LYS A 49 2.96 -13.17 28.54
C LYS A 49 2.01 -13.77 29.59
N ASN A 50 2.19 -13.42 30.86
CA ASN A 50 1.35 -13.88 31.97
C ASN A 50 -0.14 -13.50 31.81
N TYR A 51 -0.44 -12.44 31.07
CA TYR A 51 -1.80 -12.05 30.72
C TYR A 51 -2.30 -12.77 29.44
N LEU A 52 -1.52 -12.73 28.36
CA LEU A 52 -1.93 -13.20 27.03
C LEU A 52 -2.29 -14.70 27.01
N ILE A 53 -1.55 -15.53 27.76
CA ILE A 53 -1.76 -16.98 27.80
C ILE A 53 -2.98 -17.40 28.62
N GLN A 54 -3.60 -16.49 29.37
CA GLN A 54 -4.76 -16.82 30.19
C GLN A 54 -6.00 -16.96 29.31
N GLU A 55 -6.73 -18.05 29.52
CA GLU A 55 -8.00 -18.33 28.84
C GLU A 55 -9.21 -17.98 29.72
N GLU A 56 -9.03 -17.96 31.05
CA GLU A 56 -10.09 -17.61 31.99
C GLU A 56 -10.06 -16.11 32.32
N GLN A 57 -11.23 -15.48 32.28
CA GLN A 57 -11.41 -14.05 32.50
C GLN A 57 -10.85 -13.56 33.84
N ASN A 58 -11.14 -14.27 34.94
CA ASN A 58 -10.64 -13.92 36.28
C ASN A 58 -9.10 -13.97 36.38
N LYS A 59 -8.45 -14.86 35.62
CA LYS A 59 -6.98 -14.94 35.55
C LYS A 59 -6.40 -13.79 34.72
N GLN A 60 -7.05 -13.42 33.63
CA GLN A 60 -6.73 -12.21 32.86
C GLN A 60 -6.85 -10.95 33.73
N PHE A 61 -7.97 -10.81 34.46
CA PHE A 61 -8.17 -9.74 35.44
C PHE A 61 -7.05 -9.70 36.47
N LYS A 62 -6.73 -10.84 37.08
CA LYS A 62 -5.66 -10.93 38.09
C LYS A 62 -4.32 -10.45 37.53
N ALA A 63 -3.94 -10.86 36.31
CA ALA A 63 -2.68 -10.44 35.69
C ALA A 63 -2.62 -8.92 35.47
N LEU A 64 -3.71 -8.32 34.99
CA LEU A 64 -3.82 -6.86 34.81
C LEU A 64 -3.80 -6.11 36.14
N ASN A 65 -4.54 -6.61 37.14
CA ASN A 65 -4.61 -6.01 38.46
C ASN A 65 -3.27 -6.10 39.21
N ASP A 66 -2.55 -7.22 39.11
CA ASP A 66 -1.22 -7.36 39.68
C ASP A 66 -0.23 -6.39 39.03
N HIS A 67 -0.28 -6.24 37.70
CA HIS A 67 0.53 -5.24 37.00
C HIS A 67 0.23 -3.82 37.52
N TYR A 68 -1.06 -3.48 37.62
CA TYR A 68 -1.50 -2.18 38.12
C TYR A 68 -1.06 -1.90 39.57
N LEU A 69 -1.15 -2.88 40.47
CA LEU A 69 -0.84 -2.68 41.89
C LEU A 69 0.66 -2.64 42.18
N TYR A 70 1.44 -3.48 41.50
CA TYR A 70 2.84 -3.71 41.87
C TYR A 70 3.84 -3.13 40.88
N ASN A 71 3.44 -2.95 39.62
CA ASN A 71 4.35 -2.61 38.50
C ASN A 71 3.90 -1.37 37.70
N ALA A 72 3.02 -0.52 38.23
CA ALA A 72 2.53 0.67 37.50
C ALA A 72 3.61 1.68 37.04
N SER A 73 4.85 1.57 37.56
CA SER A 73 6.00 2.37 37.13
C SER A 73 6.93 1.66 36.13
N SER A 74 6.73 0.35 35.91
CA SER A 74 7.50 -0.50 35.01
C SER A 74 6.66 -0.82 33.77
N TYR A 75 6.77 0.03 32.75
CA TYR A 75 6.06 -0.15 31.49
C TYR A 75 6.68 -1.28 30.66
N CYS A 76 5.83 -2.11 30.06
CA CYS A 76 6.22 -3.29 29.31
C CYS A 76 5.86 -3.18 27.82
N ASP A 77 5.65 -1.97 27.28
CA ASP A 77 5.29 -1.75 25.88
C ASP A 77 6.50 -1.80 24.93
N TYR A 78 7.32 -2.83 25.12
CA TYR A 78 8.51 -3.12 24.35
C TYR A 78 8.54 -4.59 23.91
N SER A 79 9.34 -4.87 22.88
CA SER A 79 9.73 -6.23 22.50
C SER A 79 11.08 -6.59 23.12
N ASN A 80 11.20 -7.82 23.61
CA ASN A 80 12.51 -8.39 23.96
C ASN A 80 13.45 -8.26 22.75
N PRO A 81 14.71 -7.83 22.97
CA PRO A 81 15.66 -7.63 21.88
C PRO A 81 16.09 -8.96 21.26
N VAL A 82 16.15 -8.99 19.93
CA VAL A 82 16.67 -10.14 19.18
C VAL A 82 18.06 -9.78 18.67
N SER A 83 19.11 -10.32 19.27
CA SER A 83 20.48 -9.93 18.95
C SER A 83 21.34 -11.10 18.49
N ILE A 84 22.11 -10.88 17.44
CA ILE A 84 23.22 -11.74 17.06
C ILE A 84 24.44 -11.28 17.86
N SER A 85 24.95 -12.13 18.74
CA SER A 85 26.15 -11.86 19.54
C SER A 85 27.25 -12.88 19.25
N PHE A 86 28.50 -12.41 19.21
CA PHE A 86 29.67 -13.22 18.91
C PHE A 86 30.91 -12.70 19.65
N GLU A 87 31.97 -13.50 19.72
CA GLU A 87 33.23 -13.09 20.36
C GLU A 87 33.95 -12.04 19.49
N ALA A 88 34.34 -10.92 20.11
CA ALA A 88 35.07 -9.87 19.42
C ALA A 88 36.47 -10.35 19.02
N SER A 89 36.86 -10.12 17.77
CA SER A 89 38.25 -10.24 17.30
C SER A 89 38.87 -8.87 17.02
N SER A 90 40.20 -8.80 16.90
CA SER A 90 40.89 -7.56 16.47
C SER A 90 40.55 -7.13 15.03
N ASN A 91 39.80 -7.93 14.27
CA ASN A 91 39.61 -7.82 12.83
C ASN A 91 38.28 -7.15 12.45
N SER A 92 37.96 -6.02 13.10
CA SER A 92 36.79 -5.17 12.83
C SER A 92 36.99 -4.28 11.59
N PRO A 93 35.93 -3.87 10.84
CA PRO A 93 34.51 -4.15 11.08
C PRO A 93 34.09 -5.57 10.66
N TYR A 94 33.02 -6.06 11.28
CA TYR A 94 32.41 -7.33 10.95
C TYR A 94 31.32 -7.16 9.90
N THR A 95 31.18 -8.15 9.05
CA THR A 95 30.10 -8.27 8.07
C THR A 95 29.15 -9.37 8.54
N ILE A 96 27.86 -9.06 8.67
CA ILE A 96 26.82 -10.01 9.06
C ILE A 96 25.86 -10.16 7.89
N ASN A 97 25.81 -11.36 7.31
CA ASN A 97 24.79 -11.71 6.33
C ASN A 97 23.60 -12.32 7.06
N ILE A 98 22.39 -11.83 6.80
CA ILE A 98 21.16 -12.27 7.47
C ILE A 98 20.13 -12.67 6.40
N SER A 99 19.58 -13.87 6.54
CA SER A 99 18.67 -14.51 5.60
C SER A 99 17.44 -15.05 6.32
N ASN A 100 16.32 -15.08 5.61
CA ASN A 100 15.10 -15.76 6.05
C ASN A 100 15.03 -17.22 5.57
N SER A 101 16.04 -17.67 4.81
CA SER A 101 16.19 -19.03 4.30
C SER A 101 17.56 -19.61 4.64
N GLU A 102 17.59 -20.91 4.91
CA GLU A 102 18.82 -21.64 5.27
C GLU A 102 19.86 -21.66 4.15
N ASP A 103 19.39 -21.63 2.90
CA ASP A 103 20.24 -21.65 1.71
C ASP A 103 20.86 -20.28 1.36
N PHE A 104 20.50 -19.23 2.09
CA PHE A 104 20.90 -17.84 1.79
C PHE A 104 20.59 -17.43 0.34
N SER A 105 19.52 -17.96 -0.25
CA SER A 105 19.07 -17.58 -1.60
C SER A 105 18.73 -16.08 -1.72
N SER A 106 18.31 -15.46 -0.61
CA SER A 106 18.18 -14.02 -0.46
C SER A 106 18.60 -13.60 0.94
N PHE A 107 19.60 -12.72 1.03
CA PHE A 107 20.08 -12.16 2.30
C PHE A 107 20.38 -10.68 2.15
N TYR A 108 20.37 -9.98 3.28
CA TYR A 108 20.92 -8.63 3.37
C TYR A 108 22.18 -8.64 4.24
N THR A 109 23.03 -7.65 4.01
CA THR A 109 24.32 -7.54 4.68
C THR A 109 24.35 -6.30 5.56
N VAL A 110 24.88 -6.45 6.76
CA VAL A 110 25.15 -5.34 7.69
C VAL A 110 26.63 -5.32 8.04
N THR A 111 27.23 -4.14 8.07
CA THR A 111 28.59 -3.94 8.57
C THR A 111 28.53 -3.25 9.94
N THR A 112 29.19 -3.81 10.94
CA THR A 112 29.21 -3.28 12.30
C THR A 112 30.61 -3.37 12.91
N PRO A 113 31.08 -2.34 13.65
CA PRO A 113 32.31 -2.46 14.42
C PRO A 113 32.14 -3.25 15.72
N SER A 114 30.88 -3.45 16.16
CA SER A 114 30.51 -4.09 17.42
C SER A 114 30.41 -5.60 17.28
N SER A 115 30.73 -6.33 18.35
CA SER A 115 30.59 -7.79 18.42
C SER A 115 29.15 -8.27 18.67
N SER A 116 28.18 -7.39 18.40
CA SER A 116 26.76 -7.70 18.44
C SER A 116 25.99 -6.84 17.44
N TYR A 117 24.83 -7.36 17.03
CA TYR A 117 23.89 -6.67 16.15
C TYR A 117 22.46 -6.99 16.56
N LEU A 118 21.62 -5.94 16.67
CA LEU A 118 20.20 -6.06 16.97
C LEU A 118 19.40 -6.19 15.67
N ILE A 119 18.63 -7.28 15.54
CA ILE A 119 17.63 -7.44 14.49
C ILE A 119 16.49 -6.46 14.81
N LYS A 120 16.30 -5.46 13.94
CA LYS A 120 15.42 -4.31 14.22
C LYS A 120 13.93 -4.63 14.08
N ASP A 121 13.56 -5.58 13.21
CA ASP A 121 12.17 -5.87 12.85
C ASP A 121 11.84 -7.38 12.89
N PRO A 122 12.03 -8.08 14.02
CA PRO A 122 11.76 -9.52 14.09
C PRO A 122 10.27 -9.83 13.88
N ILE A 123 9.97 -10.91 13.16
CA ILE A 123 8.59 -11.34 12.82
C ILE A 123 8.31 -12.65 13.58
N PRO A 124 7.25 -12.75 14.39
CA PRO A 124 6.87 -14.00 15.03
C PRO A 124 6.72 -15.15 14.02
N GLY A 125 7.33 -16.30 14.33
CA GLY A 125 7.30 -17.50 13.50
C GLY A 125 8.35 -17.51 12.38
N GLN A 126 9.13 -16.44 12.23
CA GLN A 126 10.22 -16.36 11.26
C GLN A 126 11.51 -16.95 11.85
N SER A 127 12.27 -17.66 11.02
CA SER A 127 13.66 -18.02 11.30
C SER A 127 14.61 -17.06 10.60
N TYR A 128 15.62 -16.58 11.32
CA TYR A 128 16.70 -15.73 10.82
C TYR A 128 18.01 -16.50 10.85
N PHE A 129 18.51 -16.86 9.67
CA PHE A 129 19.78 -17.52 9.45
C PHE A 129 20.85 -16.44 9.30
N TYR A 130 22.00 -16.57 9.95
CA TYR A 130 23.05 -15.56 9.86
C TYR A 130 24.46 -16.15 9.76
N GLU A 131 25.34 -15.38 9.13
CA GLU A 131 26.78 -15.63 9.06
C GLU A 131 27.53 -14.36 9.45
N VAL A 132 28.43 -14.46 10.43
CA VAL A 132 29.31 -13.37 10.87
C VAL A 132 30.69 -13.60 10.29
N ILE A 133 31.22 -12.57 9.63
CA ILE A 133 32.46 -12.60 8.88
C ILE A 133 33.35 -11.44 9.34
N ASP A 134 34.63 -11.70 9.58
CA ASP A 134 35.60 -10.65 9.91
C ASP A 134 36.11 -9.90 8.67
N SER A 135 36.90 -8.83 8.90
CA SER A 135 37.48 -8.04 7.81
C SER A 135 38.46 -8.79 6.89
N TYR A 136 38.88 -10.01 7.25
CA TYR A 136 39.72 -10.88 6.42
C TYR A 136 38.91 -11.98 5.72
N ASN A 137 37.59 -11.86 5.69
CA ASN A 137 36.65 -12.85 5.12
C ASN A 137 36.67 -14.20 5.85
N SER A 138 37.07 -14.24 7.12
CA SER A 138 36.95 -15.44 7.95
C SER A 138 35.58 -15.50 8.61
N ILE A 139 34.89 -16.64 8.46
CA ILE A 139 33.61 -16.87 9.13
C ILE A 139 33.87 -17.09 10.63
N LEU A 140 33.36 -16.18 11.46
CA LEU A 140 33.47 -16.24 12.92
C LEU A 140 32.33 -17.05 13.55
N LYS A 141 31.11 -16.90 13.02
CA LYS A 141 29.91 -17.53 13.58
C LYS A 141 28.86 -17.82 12.50
N LYS A 142 28.13 -18.91 12.66
CA LYS A 142 26.89 -19.19 11.92
C LYS A 142 25.80 -19.60 12.90
N GLY A 143 24.57 -19.19 12.65
CA GLY A 143 23.47 -19.63 13.49
C GLY A 143 22.09 -19.23 12.99
N LYS A 144 21.07 -19.72 13.69
CA LYS A 144 19.66 -19.44 13.44
C LYS A 144 18.99 -18.98 14.72
N ILE A 145 18.20 -17.92 14.57
CA ILE A 145 17.31 -17.45 15.61
C ILE A 145 15.89 -17.68 15.12
N TYR A 146 15.12 -18.50 15.83
CA TYR A 146 13.68 -18.65 15.61
C TYR A 146 12.93 -17.70 16.52
N ILE A 147 12.00 -16.93 15.95
CA ILE A 147 11.11 -16.08 16.74
C ILE A 147 9.89 -16.92 17.13
N GLU A 148 9.69 -17.13 18.42
CA GLU A 148 8.59 -17.95 18.92
C GLU A 148 7.24 -17.38 18.46
N LYS A 149 6.35 -18.29 18.07
CA LYS A 149 4.98 -17.98 17.69
C LYS A 149 4.06 -19.08 18.21
N GLU A 150 3.42 -18.77 19.33
CA GLU A 150 2.40 -19.60 19.94
C GLU A 150 1.07 -18.84 19.98
N LYS A 151 -0.01 -19.56 20.31
CA LYS A 151 -1.35 -18.98 20.45
C LYS A 151 -1.31 -17.80 21.44
N HIS A 152 -1.86 -16.66 21.03
CA HIS A 152 -1.86 -15.38 21.77
C HIS A 152 -0.48 -14.72 21.99
N LEU A 153 0.63 -15.38 21.63
CA LEU A 153 1.99 -14.84 21.68
C LEU A 153 2.50 -14.39 20.30
N SER A 154 1.61 -14.35 19.32
CA SER A 154 1.82 -13.80 17.98
C SER A 154 1.84 -12.26 17.96
N VAL A 155 1.65 -11.60 19.10
CA VAL A 155 1.73 -10.14 19.19
C VAL A 155 3.14 -9.67 18.89
N ARG A 156 3.27 -8.55 18.16
CA ARG A 156 4.56 -7.99 17.75
C ARG A 156 4.64 -6.52 18.17
N TYR A 157 5.28 -6.26 19.31
CA TYR A 157 5.59 -4.90 19.76
C TYR A 157 6.78 -4.32 19.01
N MET A 158 6.75 -3.01 18.80
CA MET A 158 7.80 -2.26 18.10
C MET A 158 8.48 -1.28 19.06
N ASN A 159 9.79 -1.38 19.19
CA ASN A 159 10.59 -0.48 20.02
C ASN A 159 10.92 0.80 19.22
N VAL A 160 9.98 1.74 19.19
CA VAL A 160 10.14 3.01 18.46
C VAL A 160 10.52 4.13 19.41
N ASP A 161 11.75 4.60 19.31
CA ASP A 161 12.24 5.68 20.16
C ASP A 161 11.44 6.98 19.93
N GLY A 162 11.17 7.70 21.02
CA GLY A 162 10.32 8.90 21.00
C GLY A 162 8.82 8.62 20.83
N THR A 163 8.37 7.37 20.83
CA THR A 163 6.94 7.05 21.02
C THR A 163 6.79 5.77 21.84
N ASN A 164 5.57 5.24 21.96
CA ASN A 164 5.23 4.16 22.88
C ASN A 164 3.91 3.49 22.47
N ASN A 165 3.56 2.39 23.15
CA ASN A 165 2.37 1.59 22.86
C ASN A 165 2.30 1.13 21.38
N VAL A 166 3.45 0.92 20.74
CA VAL A 166 3.53 0.61 19.30
C VAL A 166 3.55 -0.89 19.07
N ARG A 167 2.64 -1.40 18.25
CA ARG A 167 2.60 -2.81 17.85
C ARG A 167 1.99 -3.00 16.48
N ASP A 168 2.33 -4.12 15.85
CA ASP A 168 1.70 -4.63 14.64
C ASP A 168 0.26 -5.06 14.96
N LEU A 169 -0.67 -4.80 14.03
CA LEU A 169 -2.06 -5.25 14.15
C LEU A 169 -2.24 -6.70 13.66
N GLY A 170 -1.23 -7.25 12.97
CA GLY A 170 -1.19 -8.63 12.50
C GLY A 170 -0.91 -9.68 13.59
N GLY A 171 -0.92 -10.94 13.19
CA GLY A 171 -0.65 -12.11 14.04
C GLY A 171 -1.89 -12.74 14.68
N TRP A 172 -3.06 -12.11 14.58
CA TRP A 172 -4.31 -12.66 15.12
C TRP A 172 -4.96 -13.64 14.13
N GLY A 173 -5.49 -14.75 14.64
CA GLY A 173 -6.24 -15.72 13.84
C GLY A 173 -7.63 -15.19 13.46
N ALA A 174 -8.04 -15.46 12.23
CA ALA A 174 -9.36 -15.13 11.70
C ALA A 174 -10.30 -16.36 11.66
N SER A 175 -11.60 -16.11 11.67
CA SER A 175 -12.69 -17.09 11.60
C SER A 175 -12.58 -18.08 10.42
N ASN A 176 -11.95 -17.65 9.32
CA ASN A 176 -11.77 -18.44 8.11
C ASN A 176 -10.50 -19.31 8.11
N GLY A 177 -9.76 -19.36 9.22
CA GLY A 177 -8.53 -20.13 9.38
C GLY A 177 -7.26 -19.44 8.86
N ASN A 178 -7.37 -18.25 8.26
CA ASN A 178 -6.21 -17.41 7.94
C ASN A 178 -5.75 -16.63 9.18
N GLU A 179 -4.61 -15.96 9.04
CA GLU A 179 -4.07 -15.03 10.04
C GLU A 179 -3.99 -13.63 9.45
N VAL A 180 -4.20 -12.61 10.26
CA VAL A 180 -3.98 -11.22 9.87
C VAL A 180 -2.48 -11.01 9.62
N GLY A 181 -2.11 -10.56 8.43
CA GLY A 181 -0.71 -10.41 8.00
C GLY A 181 0.04 -9.33 8.77
N TYR A 182 1.29 -9.65 9.15
CA TYR A 182 2.24 -8.69 9.74
C TYR A 182 2.71 -7.64 8.75
N GLY A 183 3.16 -6.49 9.27
CA GLY A 183 3.80 -5.42 8.50
C GLY A 183 2.85 -4.63 7.62
N LEU A 184 1.53 -4.81 7.80
CA LEU A 184 0.51 -4.12 7.03
C LEU A 184 -0.04 -2.90 7.77
N ILE A 185 -0.40 -3.07 9.04
CA ILE A 185 -0.94 -1.99 9.86
C ILE A 185 -0.25 -2.02 11.22
N TYR A 186 0.31 -0.89 11.62
CA TYR A 186 0.83 -0.65 12.95
C TYR A 186 -0.10 0.30 13.70
N ARG A 187 -0.21 0.12 15.01
CA ARG A 187 -0.93 1.03 15.90
C ARG A 187 0.01 1.57 16.98
N GLY A 188 -0.18 2.80 17.43
CA GLY A 188 0.63 3.38 18.50
C GLY A 188 0.22 4.77 18.97
N ALA A 189 1.00 5.35 19.86
CA ALA A 189 0.81 6.71 20.35
C ALA A 189 1.23 7.78 19.33
N LYS A 190 1.03 9.05 19.66
CA LYS A 190 1.41 10.18 18.78
C LYS A 190 2.88 10.10 18.35
N LEU A 191 3.16 10.56 17.14
CA LEU A 191 4.51 10.62 16.56
C LEU A 191 5.17 12.01 16.71
N ASN A 192 4.40 13.03 17.05
CA ASN A 192 4.86 14.42 17.14
C ASN A 192 4.64 15.06 18.53
N GLY A 193 5.16 16.28 18.70
CA GLY A 193 5.01 17.11 19.90
C GLY A 193 5.98 16.79 21.03
N ASP A 194 5.56 17.06 22.28
CA ASP A 194 6.41 16.74 23.44
C ASP A 194 6.65 15.23 23.53
N ASN A 195 7.91 14.84 23.64
CA ASN A 195 8.40 13.47 23.43
C ASN A 195 8.00 12.93 22.05
N CYS A 196 8.40 13.64 20.98
CA CYS A 196 8.27 13.17 19.60
C CYS A 196 9.32 12.11 19.26
N LEU A 197 9.18 11.52 18.07
CA LEU A 197 10.21 10.68 17.47
C LEU A 197 11.58 11.37 17.54
N SER A 198 12.58 10.62 18.01
CA SER A 198 13.99 10.97 17.82
C SER A 198 14.39 10.75 16.36
N ASP A 199 15.61 11.12 15.99
CA ASP A 199 16.14 10.81 14.64
C ASP A 199 16.13 9.29 14.38
N ASP A 200 16.48 8.49 15.40
CA ASP A 200 16.44 7.02 15.32
C ASP A 200 15.00 6.50 15.22
N GLY A 201 14.07 7.07 15.99
CA GLY A 201 12.64 6.74 15.92
C GLY A 201 12.03 7.06 14.56
N PHE A 202 12.40 8.21 14.00
CA PHE A 202 12.01 8.62 12.65
C PHE A 202 12.50 7.62 11.61
N ASP A 203 13.79 7.27 11.63
CA ASP A 203 14.36 6.31 10.71
C ASP A 203 13.77 4.91 10.89
N PHE A 204 13.41 4.55 12.12
CA PHE A 204 12.74 3.28 12.41
C PHE A 204 11.34 3.22 11.77
N VAL A 205 10.47 4.20 12.02
CA VAL A 205 9.11 4.25 11.42
C VAL A 205 9.20 4.28 9.90
N ARG A 206 10.13 5.07 9.35
CA ARG A 206 10.23 5.29 7.92
C ARG A 206 10.86 4.13 7.15
N ASN A 207 12.00 3.64 7.63
CA ASN A 207 12.88 2.76 6.85
C ASN A 207 12.86 1.31 7.36
N VAL A 208 12.61 1.11 8.65
CA VAL A 208 12.51 -0.24 9.23
C VAL A 208 11.09 -0.76 9.10
N MET A 209 10.11 -0.03 9.63
CA MET A 209 8.68 -0.37 9.51
C MET A 209 8.12 -0.05 8.10
N GLY A 210 8.81 0.81 7.33
CA GLY A 210 8.43 1.12 5.97
C GLY A 210 7.14 1.95 5.82
N VAL A 211 6.61 2.54 6.90
CA VAL A 211 5.26 3.13 6.96
C VAL A 211 5.04 4.14 5.85
N LYS A 212 4.03 3.88 4.99
CA LYS A 212 3.62 4.76 3.89
C LYS A 212 2.53 5.74 4.28
N THR A 213 1.59 5.32 5.12
CA THR A 213 0.41 6.13 5.43
C THR A 213 0.24 6.32 6.92
N GLU A 214 0.10 7.57 7.36
CA GLU A 214 -0.26 7.92 8.73
C GLU A 214 -1.76 8.20 8.82
N ILE A 215 -2.45 7.56 9.77
CA ILE A 215 -3.84 7.87 10.12
C ILE A 215 -3.83 8.52 11.50
N ASP A 216 -4.02 9.84 11.52
CA ASP A 216 -4.05 10.65 12.73
C ASP A 216 -5.50 10.90 13.16
N LEU A 217 -5.89 10.25 14.26
CA LEU A 217 -7.25 10.32 14.81
C LEU A 217 -7.43 11.48 15.81
N ARG A 218 -6.45 12.39 15.91
CA ARG A 218 -6.50 13.55 16.80
C ARG A 218 -7.30 14.70 16.18
N ASN A 219 -7.79 15.57 17.05
CA ASN A 219 -8.41 16.84 16.67
C ASN A 219 -7.34 17.94 16.68
N GLU A 220 -7.57 19.09 16.01
CA GLU A 220 -6.63 20.23 15.96
C GLU A 220 -6.03 20.68 17.31
N SER A 221 -6.76 20.54 18.43
CA SER A 221 -6.22 20.93 19.75
C SER A 221 -5.07 20.04 20.23
N ASP A 222 -4.95 18.83 19.67
CA ASP A 222 -4.12 17.74 20.21
C ASP A 222 -2.93 17.39 19.28
N ASP A 223 -2.81 18.04 18.12
CA ASP A 223 -1.87 17.68 17.06
C ASP A 223 -0.73 18.70 16.84
N LEU A 224 -0.78 19.86 17.51
CA LEU A 224 0.17 20.96 17.36
C LEU A 224 0.24 21.55 15.93
N GLY A 225 -0.86 21.47 15.17
CA GLY A 225 -0.97 22.02 13.81
C GLY A 225 -0.27 21.17 12.75
N GLN A 226 -0.27 19.84 12.91
CA GLN A 226 0.32 18.92 11.95
C GLN A 226 -0.50 18.90 10.64
N THR A 227 0.18 19.03 9.51
CA THR A 227 -0.45 19.11 8.17
C THR A 227 0.09 18.07 7.18
N TYR A 228 1.03 17.25 7.63
CA TYR A 228 1.68 16.17 6.87
C TYR A 228 2.13 15.08 7.84
N ALA A 229 2.45 13.90 7.33
CA ALA A 229 2.87 12.77 8.16
C ALA A 229 4.13 13.14 8.98
N ALA A 230 4.15 12.81 10.26
CA ALA A 230 5.21 13.16 11.20
C ALA A 230 6.57 12.57 10.78
N PHE A 231 6.56 11.48 10.01
CA PHE A 231 7.74 10.81 9.46
C PHE A 231 8.09 11.25 8.01
N ALA A 232 7.47 12.30 7.47
CA ALA A 232 7.83 12.91 6.18
C ALA A 232 8.70 14.17 6.38
N LYS A 233 9.86 14.27 5.69
CA LYS A 233 10.66 15.51 5.73
C LYS A 233 10.00 16.59 4.88
N LYS A 234 9.95 17.80 5.44
CA LYS A 234 9.12 18.97 5.09
C LYS A 234 9.26 19.56 3.67
N SER A 235 10.01 18.95 2.75
CA SER A 235 10.33 19.60 1.46
C SER A 235 10.45 18.70 0.22
N PHE A 236 10.61 17.38 0.35
CA PHE A 236 10.75 16.48 -0.82
C PHE A 236 9.93 15.18 -0.74
N ASP A 237 9.52 14.72 0.45
CA ASP A 237 8.91 13.39 0.66
C ASP A 237 7.38 13.36 0.69
N LEU A 238 6.73 14.51 0.53
CA LEU A 238 5.28 14.64 0.71
C LEU A 238 4.44 13.90 -0.35
N TYR A 239 5.05 13.46 -1.45
CA TYR A 239 4.34 12.81 -2.57
C TYR A 239 4.23 11.29 -2.43
N ASP A 240 5.13 10.64 -1.69
CA ASP A 240 5.15 9.16 -1.54
C ASP A 240 4.49 8.68 -0.23
N ARG A 241 4.14 9.60 0.67
CA ARG A 241 3.60 9.29 2.00
C ARG A 241 2.28 10.01 2.23
N ALA A 242 1.24 9.25 2.55
CA ALA A 242 -0.09 9.80 2.80
C ALA A 242 -0.26 10.20 4.27
N TYR A 243 -0.93 11.33 4.49
CA TYR A 243 -1.36 11.79 5.82
C TYR A 243 -2.87 11.92 5.83
N LEU A 244 -3.54 11.06 6.59
CA LEU A 244 -4.99 11.01 6.68
C LEU A 244 -5.44 11.57 8.03
N LYS A 245 -5.98 12.79 7.98
CA LYS A 245 -6.63 13.49 9.10
C LYS A 245 -7.88 14.19 8.57
N ASP A 246 -8.85 14.42 9.45
CA ASP A 246 -10.08 15.15 9.13
C ASP A 246 -10.60 15.91 10.36
N ASP A 247 -10.42 17.23 10.34
CA ASP A 247 -10.84 18.11 11.45
C ASP A 247 -12.31 18.50 11.37
N GLU A 248 -12.91 18.46 10.18
CA GLU A 248 -14.34 18.70 9.98
C GLU A 248 -15.16 17.51 10.52
N PHE A 249 -14.61 16.30 10.38
CA PHE A 249 -15.24 15.05 10.83
C PHE A 249 -14.35 14.30 11.83
N PRO A 250 -14.25 14.79 13.08
CA PRO A 250 -13.33 14.23 14.07
C PRO A 250 -13.69 12.78 14.41
N TYR A 251 -12.66 11.94 14.53
CA TYR A 251 -12.84 10.54 14.89
C TYR A 251 -13.35 10.39 16.33
N GLN A 252 -14.38 9.55 16.51
CA GLN A 252 -14.97 9.25 17.82
C GLN A 252 -14.66 7.81 18.23
N MET A 253 -14.68 7.55 19.53
CA MET A 253 -14.31 6.27 20.13
C MET A 253 -15.50 5.61 20.81
N TYR A 254 -15.40 4.29 21.01
CA TYR A 254 -16.42 3.49 21.68
C TYR A 254 -17.83 3.68 21.08
N ASP A 255 -18.82 3.93 21.94
CA ASP A 255 -20.22 4.16 21.59
C ASP A 255 -20.46 5.47 20.83
N ASP A 256 -19.57 6.46 20.94
CA ASP A 256 -19.72 7.74 20.26
C ASP A 256 -19.44 7.65 18.74
N ILE A 257 -18.93 6.52 18.26
CA ILE A 257 -18.63 6.28 16.84
C ILE A 257 -19.87 6.30 15.93
N VAL A 258 -21.08 6.14 16.48
CA VAL A 258 -22.33 6.22 15.70
C VAL A 258 -22.85 7.64 15.52
N LYS A 259 -22.25 8.63 16.17
CA LYS A 259 -22.58 10.04 15.94
C LYS A 259 -22.33 10.38 14.48
N ASP A 260 -23.24 11.12 13.85
CA ASP A 260 -23.18 11.36 12.40
C ASP A 260 -21.87 12.05 11.96
N LEU A 261 -21.27 12.87 12.83
CA LEU A 261 -19.98 13.53 12.58
C LEU A 261 -18.79 12.56 12.53
N ALA A 262 -18.89 11.37 13.13
CA ALA A 262 -17.80 10.38 13.18
C ALA A 262 -17.78 9.43 11.96
N LYS A 263 -18.92 9.32 11.26
CA LYS A 263 -19.10 8.35 10.17
C LYS A 263 -18.24 8.65 8.93
N PRO A 264 -18.11 9.91 8.45
CA PRO A 264 -17.33 10.22 7.25
C PRO A 264 -15.87 9.81 7.35
N MET A 265 -15.22 10.05 8.49
CA MET A 265 -13.82 9.67 8.69
C MET A 265 -13.63 8.15 8.64
N ASN A 266 -14.53 7.37 9.23
CA ASN A 266 -14.49 5.90 9.12
C ASN A 266 -14.61 5.43 7.65
N ARG A 267 -15.53 5.99 6.87
CA ARG A 267 -15.66 5.65 5.43
C ARG A 267 -14.39 5.95 4.66
N LYS A 268 -13.79 7.12 4.91
CA LYS A 268 -12.54 7.56 4.30
C LYS A 268 -11.36 6.65 4.68
N ILE A 269 -11.26 6.26 5.95
CA ILE A 269 -10.22 5.31 6.39
C ILE A 269 -10.35 3.98 5.66
N PHE A 270 -11.55 3.39 5.62
CA PHE A 270 -11.74 2.09 4.97
C PHE A 270 -11.48 2.15 3.46
N SER A 271 -11.79 3.26 2.77
CA SER A 271 -11.42 3.41 1.36
C SER A 271 -9.90 3.46 1.13
N TYR A 272 -9.13 4.00 2.09
CA TYR A 272 -7.67 3.96 2.01
C TYR A 272 -7.13 2.54 2.28
N LEU A 273 -7.70 1.84 3.26
CA LEU A 273 -7.36 0.44 3.57
C LEU A 273 -7.69 -0.52 2.41
N ALA A 274 -8.55 -0.12 1.47
CA ALA A 274 -8.88 -0.93 0.30
C ALA A 274 -7.75 -0.97 -0.76
N ASP A 275 -6.81 -0.03 -0.72
CA ASP A 275 -5.74 0.11 -1.71
C ASP A 275 -4.40 -0.37 -1.15
N LYS A 276 -3.84 -1.41 -1.78
CA LYS A 276 -2.58 -2.04 -1.40
C LYS A 276 -1.39 -1.07 -1.44
N GLU A 277 -1.43 -0.05 -2.30
CA GLU A 277 -0.32 0.89 -2.43
C GLU A 277 -0.15 1.80 -1.20
N ASN A 278 -1.21 1.97 -0.40
CA ASN A 278 -1.18 2.77 0.83
C ASN A 278 -0.52 2.04 2.01
N TYR A 279 -0.31 0.72 1.93
CA TYR A 279 0.33 -0.07 2.99
C TYR A 279 1.86 0.07 2.97
N PRO A 280 2.53 0.12 4.14
CA PRO A 280 1.99 -0.06 5.48
C PRO A 280 1.39 1.21 6.11
N PHE A 281 0.40 1.03 7.00
CA PHE A 281 -0.24 2.11 7.76
C PHE A 281 0.32 2.24 9.18
N TYR A 282 0.31 3.45 9.73
CA TYR A 282 0.47 3.73 11.15
C TYR A 282 -0.75 4.49 11.67
N ILE A 283 -1.54 3.84 12.53
CA ILE A 283 -2.76 4.39 13.10
C ILE A 283 -2.48 4.88 14.53
N HIS A 284 -2.79 6.15 14.81
CA HIS A 284 -2.58 6.70 16.14
C HIS A 284 -3.61 7.73 16.56
N CYS A 285 -3.58 8.01 17.86
CA CYS A 285 -4.19 9.19 18.47
C CYS A 285 -3.13 9.81 19.40
N SER A 286 -3.53 10.44 20.51
CA SER A 286 -2.55 10.91 21.51
C SER A 286 -1.85 9.76 22.23
N ALA A 287 -2.61 8.76 22.66
CA ALA A 287 -2.14 7.63 23.49
C ALA A 287 -2.01 6.29 22.72
N GLY A 288 -2.59 6.18 21.52
CA GLY A 288 -2.70 4.89 20.83
C GLY A 288 -3.67 3.91 21.49
N ALA A 289 -4.52 4.41 22.40
CA ALA A 289 -5.38 3.64 23.28
C ALA A 289 -6.82 3.59 22.75
N ASP A 290 -7.62 4.62 23.03
CA ASP A 290 -9.09 4.56 22.92
C ASP A 290 -9.60 4.71 21.47
N ARG A 291 -9.31 5.85 20.81
CA ARG A 291 -9.66 6.09 19.39
C ARG A 291 -9.01 5.07 18.47
N THR A 292 -7.71 4.87 18.63
CA THR A 292 -6.92 3.87 17.90
C THR A 292 -7.46 2.46 18.15
N GLY A 293 -7.72 2.09 19.41
CA GLY A 293 -8.25 0.78 19.76
C GLY A 293 -9.64 0.51 19.20
N THR A 294 -10.50 1.53 19.16
CA THR A 294 -11.82 1.42 18.54
C THR A 294 -11.68 1.11 17.04
N LEU A 295 -10.82 1.83 16.31
CA LEU A 295 -10.59 1.59 14.88
C LEU A 295 -9.95 0.21 14.62
N CYS A 296 -8.92 -0.14 15.40
CA CYS A 296 -8.25 -1.44 15.30
C CYS A 296 -9.21 -2.61 15.57
N ALA A 297 -10.12 -2.45 16.53
CA ALA A 297 -11.16 -3.45 16.80
C ALA A 297 -12.16 -3.58 15.65
N LEU A 298 -12.55 -2.49 14.99
CA LEU A 298 -13.39 -2.55 13.78
C LEU A 298 -12.70 -3.31 12.63
N ILE A 299 -11.41 -3.04 12.40
CA ILE A 299 -10.61 -3.68 11.35
C ILE A 299 -10.47 -5.18 11.63
N ASN A 300 -9.96 -5.57 12.80
CA ASN A 300 -9.78 -6.98 13.14
C ASN A 300 -11.11 -7.73 13.32
N GLY A 301 -12.14 -7.05 13.83
CA GLY A 301 -13.47 -7.62 13.99
C GLY A 301 -14.12 -7.99 12.66
N VAL A 302 -14.00 -7.12 11.64
CA VAL A 302 -14.50 -7.46 10.29
C VAL A 302 -13.62 -8.51 9.61
N LEU A 303 -12.33 -8.61 9.93
CA LEU A 303 -11.45 -9.70 9.46
C LEU A 303 -11.78 -11.06 10.08
N GLY A 304 -12.64 -11.10 11.10
CA GLY A 304 -13.08 -12.33 11.76
C GLY A 304 -12.24 -12.73 12.97
N VAL A 305 -11.47 -11.82 13.56
CA VAL A 305 -10.77 -12.05 14.83
C VAL A 305 -11.77 -12.26 15.97
N SER A 306 -11.48 -13.20 16.87
CA SER A 306 -12.35 -13.56 18.00
C SER A 306 -12.55 -12.40 18.98
N GLU A 307 -13.66 -12.38 19.72
CA GLU A 307 -13.90 -11.34 20.74
C GLU A 307 -12.79 -11.34 21.79
N GLU A 308 -12.36 -12.52 22.21
CA GLU A 308 -11.30 -12.71 23.20
C GLU A 308 -9.98 -12.09 22.74
N ASP A 309 -9.62 -12.25 21.47
CA ASP A 309 -8.39 -11.69 20.91
C ASP A 309 -8.47 -10.19 20.65
N LEU A 310 -9.66 -9.69 20.26
CA LEU A 310 -9.91 -8.24 20.18
C LEU A 310 -9.73 -7.58 21.55
N ILE A 311 -10.22 -8.22 22.61
CA ILE A 311 -10.05 -7.75 23.97
C ILE A 311 -8.57 -7.79 24.38
N ARG A 312 -7.85 -8.88 24.08
CA ARG A 312 -6.40 -8.98 24.36
C ARG A 312 -5.62 -7.83 23.72
N ASP A 313 -5.84 -7.56 22.43
CA ASP A 313 -5.17 -6.44 21.76
C ASP A 313 -5.50 -5.08 22.39
N TYR A 314 -6.75 -4.87 22.78
CA TYR A 314 -7.18 -3.63 23.43
C TYR A 314 -6.51 -3.44 24.80
N GLU A 315 -6.59 -4.45 25.68
CA GLU A 315 -6.13 -4.38 27.06
C GLU A 315 -4.60 -4.39 27.19
N LEU A 316 -3.87 -4.85 26.17
CA LEU A 316 -2.41 -4.74 26.10
C LEU A 316 -1.90 -3.31 26.32
N THR A 317 -2.73 -2.30 26.00
CA THR A 317 -2.43 -0.90 26.31
C THR A 317 -2.20 -0.65 27.81
N SER A 318 -2.81 -1.45 28.69
CA SER A 318 -2.67 -1.34 30.16
C SER A 318 -1.25 -1.58 30.65
N PHE A 319 -0.40 -2.24 29.85
CA PHE A 319 1.01 -2.45 30.15
C PHE A 319 1.92 -1.29 29.69
N SER A 320 1.34 -0.30 29.01
CA SER A 320 2.06 0.92 28.59
C SER A 320 1.91 2.03 29.61
N LYS A 321 2.70 3.10 29.43
CA LYS A 321 2.59 4.33 30.25
C LYS A 321 1.25 5.07 30.14
N GLN A 322 0.38 4.65 29.22
CA GLN A 322 -0.95 5.24 29.06
C GLN A 322 -1.91 4.84 30.19
N GLY A 323 -1.58 3.79 30.94
CA GLY A 323 -2.35 3.29 32.07
C GLY A 323 -3.50 2.36 31.65
N ASN A 324 -4.31 1.98 32.63
CA ASN A 324 -5.33 0.93 32.49
C ASN A 324 -6.33 1.21 31.37
N ARG A 325 -6.57 0.22 30.52
CA ARG A 325 -7.70 0.14 29.60
C ARG A 325 -8.28 -1.25 29.72
N TRP A 326 -9.03 -1.47 30.79
CA TRP A 326 -9.66 -2.76 31.01
C TRP A 326 -10.97 -2.85 30.25
N ARG A 327 -11.39 -4.08 29.91
CA ARG A 327 -12.65 -4.32 29.20
C ARG A 327 -13.87 -3.88 30.00
N ALA A 328 -13.76 -3.80 31.33
CA ALA A 328 -14.81 -3.41 32.27
C ALA A 328 -14.22 -3.08 33.66
N ALA A 329 -15.05 -2.57 34.57
CA ALA A 329 -14.64 -2.29 35.95
C ALA A 329 -14.29 -3.57 36.74
N SER A 330 -13.56 -3.41 37.84
CA SER A 330 -13.43 -4.46 38.86
C SER A 330 -14.77 -4.72 39.54
N ASN A 331 -15.09 -5.99 39.82
CA ASN A 331 -16.17 -6.34 40.73
C ASN A 331 -15.88 -5.90 42.17
N ALA A 332 -16.90 -5.97 43.04
CA ALA A 332 -16.79 -5.52 44.43
C ALA A 332 -15.72 -6.26 45.24
N GLU A 333 -15.47 -7.53 44.90
CA GLU A 333 -14.48 -8.37 45.56
C GLU A 333 -13.04 -8.12 45.09
N GLY A 334 -12.84 -7.42 43.97
CA GLY A 334 -11.50 -7.22 43.40
C GLY A 334 -10.90 -8.49 42.80
N THR A 335 -11.73 -9.39 42.25
CA THR A 335 -11.32 -10.72 41.78
C THR A 335 -11.64 -11.01 40.32
N ASP A 336 -12.54 -10.23 39.72
CA ASP A 336 -12.98 -10.41 38.33
C ASP A 336 -13.54 -9.08 37.77
N PHE A 337 -13.90 -9.06 36.49
CA PHE A 337 -14.58 -7.94 35.85
C PHE A 337 -16.09 -7.90 36.16
N ASP A 338 -16.62 -6.73 36.47
CA ASP A 338 -18.05 -6.42 36.41
C ASP A 338 -18.39 -5.87 35.03
N LEU A 339 -18.80 -6.76 34.11
CA LEU A 339 -19.13 -6.42 32.72
C LEU A 339 -20.34 -5.47 32.58
N SER A 340 -21.07 -5.18 33.66
CA SER A 340 -22.14 -4.18 33.66
C SER A 340 -21.64 -2.74 33.84
N GLN A 341 -20.36 -2.57 34.20
CA GLN A 341 -19.76 -1.27 34.51
C GLN A 341 -18.54 -0.98 33.63
N PHE A 342 -18.39 0.29 33.27
CA PHE A 342 -17.22 0.77 32.52
C PHE A 342 -16.02 0.92 33.43
N ASP A 343 -14.83 0.68 32.90
CA ASP A 343 -13.60 0.91 33.65
C ASP A 343 -13.36 2.42 33.79
N THR A 344 -13.38 2.90 35.04
CA THR A 344 -13.04 4.26 35.41
C THR A 344 -11.74 4.37 36.20
N SER A 345 -10.95 3.29 36.26
CA SER A 345 -9.69 3.26 37.01
C SER A 345 -8.67 4.22 36.40
N GLY A 346 -7.78 4.77 37.23
CA GLY A 346 -6.73 5.69 36.78
C GLY A 346 -7.23 6.99 36.12
N GLY A 347 -8.51 7.37 36.30
CA GLY A 347 -9.09 8.56 35.66
C GLY A 347 -9.45 8.38 34.18
N VAL A 348 -9.40 7.14 33.69
CA VAL A 348 -9.78 6.74 32.33
C VAL A 348 -11.30 6.53 32.29
N ASN A 349 -11.92 6.55 31.12
CA ASN A 349 -13.32 6.14 30.96
C ASN A 349 -13.43 5.16 29.78
N ALA A 350 -12.96 3.94 30.03
CA ALA A 350 -12.85 2.88 29.05
C ALA A 350 -14.21 2.18 28.86
N LYS A 351 -14.88 2.48 27.75
CA LYS A 351 -16.24 2.01 27.45
C LYS A 351 -16.28 0.84 26.47
N TRP A 352 -15.36 -0.11 26.62
CA TRP A 352 -15.25 -1.26 25.71
C TRP A 352 -16.56 -2.07 25.61
N GLN A 353 -17.23 -2.36 26.73
CA GLN A 353 -18.51 -3.09 26.71
C GLN A 353 -19.60 -2.34 25.94
N ALA A 354 -19.68 -1.00 26.07
CA ALA A 354 -20.68 -0.22 25.32
C ALA A 354 -20.44 -0.33 23.82
N PHE A 355 -19.18 -0.28 23.39
CA PHE A 355 -18.79 -0.49 22.00
C PHE A 355 -19.17 -1.88 21.51
N MET A 356 -18.82 -2.95 22.24
CA MET A 356 -19.13 -4.32 21.83
C MET A 356 -20.64 -4.60 21.78
N ASN A 357 -21.43 -4.06 22.71
CA ASN A 357 -22.89 -4.16 22.69
C ASN A 357 -23.49 -3.49 21.46
N LEU A 358 -22.93 -2.36 21.04
CA LEU A 358 -23.34 -1.62 19.85
C LEU A 358 -22.99 -2.37 18.56
N ILE A 359 -21.82 -3.02 18.49
CA ILE A 359 -21.46 -3.91 17.37
C ILE A 359 -22.42 -5.10 17.30
N LYS A 360 -22.61 -5.83 18.41
CA LYS A 360 -23.50 -7.00 18.48
C LYS A 360 -24.95 -6.64 18.13
N GLY A 361 -25.40 -5.45 18.52
CA GLY A 361 -26.74 -4.93 18.21
C GLY A 361 -26.97 -4.63 16.72
N ALA A 362 -25.93 -4.55 15.89
CA ALA A 362 -26.06 -4.40 14.44
C ALA A 362 -26.32 -5.74 13.71
N GLY A 363 -26.17 -6.88 14.40
CA GLY A 363 -26.49 -8.21 13.90
C GLY A 363 -27.90 -8.67 14.26
N LYS A 364 -28.26 -9.85 13.78
CA LYS A 364 -29.45 -10.61 14.17
C LYS A 364 -29.07 -11.76 15.08
N GLU A 365 -30.05 -12.34 15.74
CA GLU A 365 -29.87 -13.55 16.54
C GLU A 365 -29.25 -14.68 15.68
N GLY A 366 -28.11 -15.22 16.14
CA GLY A 366 -27.36 -16.25 15.43
C GLY A 366 -26.29 -15.74 14.45
N ASP A 367 -26.20 -14.43 14.20
CA ASP A 367 -25.12 -13.87 13.38
C ASP A 367 -23.76 -14.06 14.07
N SER A 368 -22.72 -14.33 13.27
CA SER A 368 -21.34 -14.35 13.76
C SER A 368 -20.90 -12.93 14.13
N LEU A 369 -19.91 -12.82 15.03
CA LEU A 369 -19.35 -11.51 15.40
C LEU A 369 -18.80 -10.75 14.19
N GLU A 370 -18.14 -11.45 13.27
CA GLU A 370 -17.68 -10.89 11.99
C GLU A 370 -18.83 -10.26 11.18
N THR A 371 -19.98 -10.94 11.13
CA THR A 371 -21.19 -10.45 10.47
C THR A 371 -21.73 -9.21 11.18
N CYS A 372 -21.73 -9.18 12.52
CA CYS A 372 -22.11 -8.01 13.30
C CYS A 372 -21.21 -6.80 13.01
N PHE A 373 -19.87 -6.98 12.97
CA PHE A 373 -18.93 -5.92 12.59
C PHE A 373 -19.16 -5.44 11.16
N ASN A 374 -19.36 -6.35 10.21
CA ASN A 374 -19.64 -6.00 8.82
C ASN A 374 -20.94 -5.19 8.69
N ASN A 375 -22.03 -5.66 9.31
CA ASN A 375 -23.32 -4.98 9.32
C ASN A 375 -23.23 -3.61 9.99
N PHE A 376 -22.45 -3.50 11.07
CA PHE A 376 -22.22 -2.23 11.73
C PHE A 376 -21.53 -1.23 10.79
N LEU A 377 -20.41 -1.62 10.17
CA LEU A 377 -19.67 -0.78 9.25
C LEU A 377 -20.52 -0.36 8.04
N VAL A 378 -21.26 -1.28 7.43
CA VAL A 378 -22.06 -1.00 6.22
C VAL A 378 -23.35 -0.23 6.55
N ASN A 379 -24.14 -0.70 7.51
CA ASN A 379 -25.49 -0.19 7.72
C ASN A 379 -25.55 1.01 8.68
N VAL A 380 -24.63 1.08 9.65
CA VAL A 380 -24.62 2.15 10.66
C VAL A 380 -23.65 3.26 10.27
N ILE A 381 -22.43 2.89 9.86
CA ILE A 381 -21.39 3.85 9.50
C ILE A 381 -21.44 4.26 8.02
N GLY A 382 -21.90 3.35 7.15
CA GLY A 382 -21.99 3.58 5.70
C GLY A 382 -20.71 3.28 4.92
N VAL A 383 -19.83 2.43 5.45
CA VAL A 383 -18.61 1.99 4.77
C VAL A 383 -18.96 1.14 3.54
N ASN A 384 -18.19 1.26 2.47
CA ASN A 384 -18.38 0.44 1.29
C ASN A 384 -18.06 -1.04 1.58
N GLN A 385 -18.93 -1.94 1.16
CA GLN A 385 -18.68 -3.38 1.29
C GLN A 385 -17.45 -3.84 0.48
N ASP A 386 -17.19 -3.24 -0.69
CA ASP A 386 -16.05 -3.60 -1.53
C ASP A 386 -14.73 -3.11 -0.93
N ASP A 387 -14.73 -1.98 -0.20
CA ASP A 387 -13.56 -1.50 0.52
C ASP A 387 -13.19 -2.49 1.65
N ILE A 388 -14.20 -2.94 2.41
CA ILE A 388 -14.03 -3.99 3.42
C ILE A 388 -13.48 -5.27 2.79
N ASN A 389 -14.04 -5.73 1.67
CA ASN A 389 -13.60 -6.96 1.00
C ASN A 389 -12.16 -6.84 0.46
N SER A 390 -11.78 -5.68 -0.06
CA SER A 390 -10.44 -5.42 -0.57
C SER A 390 -9.43 -5.42 0.57
N MET A 391 -9.75 -4.73 1.67
CA MET A 391 -8.96 -4.76 2.90
C MET A 391 -8.82 -6.20 3.44
N LYS A 392 -9.91 -6.99 3.49
CA LYS A 392 -9.85 -8.41 3.89
C LYS A 392 -8.88 -9.21 3.02
N SER A 393 -8.93 -9.05 1.70
CA SER A 393 -8.07 -9.77 0.77
C SER A 393 -6.59 -9.42 0.99
N ILE A 394 -6.28 -8.14 1.22
CA ILE A 394 -4.92 -7.68 1.49
C ILE A 394 -4.44 -8.20 2.85
N MET A 395 -5.25 -8.00 3.90
CA MET A 395 -4.86 -8.28 5.28
C MET A 395 -4.84 -9.77 5.63
N LEU A 396 -5.58 -10.62 4.91
CA LEU A 396 -5.56 -12.08 5.10
C LEU A 396 -4.73 -12.81 4.05
N GLY A 397 -4.08 -12.09 3.13
CA GLY A 397 -3.24 -12.69 2.08
C GLY A 397 -4.01 -13.62 1.13
N LEU A 398 -5.31 -13.36 0.91
CA LEU A 398 -6.16 -14.21 0.08
C LEU A 398 -5.77 -14.05 -1.40
N GLU A 399 -5.20 -15.10 -2.00
CA GLU A 399 -5.03 -15.18 -3.46
C GLU A 399 -6.39 -15.30 -4.15
N ARG A 400 -6.57 -14.58 -5.27
CA ARG A 400 -7.74 -14.78 -6.13
C ARG A 400 -7.60 -16.12 -6.87
N ASP A 401 -8.39 -17.12 -6.49
CA ASP A 401 -8.48 -18.37 -7.23
C ASP A 401 -9.23 -18.15 -8.57
N TYR A 402 -8.50 -18.27 -9.68
CA TYR A 402 -9.03 -18.21 -11.04
C TYR A 402 -9.26 -19.60 -11.67
N SER A 403 -9.18 -20.70 -10.90
CA SER A 403 -8.97 -22.04 -11.46
C SER A 403 -10.20 -22.97 -11.59
N SER A 404 -11.40 -22.61 -11.14
CA SER A 404 -12.59 -23.47 -11.34
C SER A 404 -13.35 -23.17 -12.64
N ASN A 405 -12.71 -23.51 -13.76
CA ASN A 405 -13.36 -23.64 -15.08
C ASN A 405 -14.25 -24.91 -15.12
N SER A 406 -15.56 -24.74 -15.25
CA SER A 406 -16.39 -25.71 -15.99
C SER A 406 -17.30 -24.97 -16.97
N ASN A 407 -17.00 -25.15 -18.26
CA ASN A 407 -17.70 -24.57 -19.40
C ASN A 407 -18.99 -25.35 -19.70
N VAL A 408 -20.14 -24.70 -19.61
CA VAL A 408 -21.22 -24.82 -20.61
C VAL A 408 -21.87 -23.43 -20.75
N MET A 409 -21.78 -22.85 -21.95
CA MET A 409 -22.32 -21.55 -22.34
C MET A 409 -23.73 -21.73 -22.91
N GLU A 410 -24.72 -21.04 -22.33
CA GLU A 410 -26.03 -20.76 -22.96
C GLU A 410 -26.43 -19.32 -22.62
N ASP A 411 -27.18 -18.63 -23.47
CA ASP A 411 -27.71 -17.29 -23.19
C ASP A 411 -28.88 -17.35 -22.18
N CYS A 412 -29.23 -16.24 -21.51
CA CYS A 412 -30.21 -16.22 -20.40
C CYS A 412 -31.49 -15.44 -20.75
N THR A 413 -32.68 -15.96 -20.38
CA THR A 413 -34.00 -15.49 -20.90
C THR A 413 -35.12 -15.21 -19.86
N HIS A 414 -34.84 -14.80 -18.61
CA HIS A 414 -35.89 -14.47 -17.61
C HIS A 414 -35.72 -13.08 -16.94
N GLY A 415 -36.76 -12.55 -16.27
CA GLY A 415 -36.87 -11.11 -15.92
C GLY A 415 -36.74 -10.62 -14.48
N GLY A 416 -36.22 -9.38 -14.30
CA GLY A 416 -35.88 -8.76 -13.00
C GLY A 416 -35.51 -7.25 -13.03
N HIS A 417 -35.18 -6.69 -11.86
CA HIS A 417 -34.77 -5.30 -11.56
C HIS A 417 -33.26 -5.07 -11.83
N ALA A 418 -32.83 -3.85 -12.16
CA ALA A 418 -31.42 -3.52 -12.37
C ALA A 418 -30.86 -2.62 -11.25
N VAL A 419 -29.82 -3.10 -10.56
CA VAL A 419 -29.09 -2.35 -9.51
C VAL A 419 -27.61 -2.23 -9.89
N PHE A 420 -27.12 -1.00 -9.95
CA PHE A 420 -25.70 -0.72 -10.20
C PHE A 420 -25.02 -0.14 -8.95
N ILE A 421 -23.80 -0.60 -8.70
CA ILE A 421 -22.93 -0.13 -7.62
C ILE A 421 -21.70 0.50 -8.27
N ASN A 422 -21.57 1.81 -8.13
CA ASN A 422 -20.33 2.55 -8.42
C ASN A 422 -19.90 3.32 -7.18
N GLY A 423 -18.82 2.90 -6.54
CA GLY A 423 -18.45 3.43 -5.23
C GLY A 423 -19.58 3.25 -4.21
N ASN A 424 -19.92 4.29 -3.45
CA ASN A 424 -20.88 4.25 -2.32
C ASN A 424 -22.35 4.44 -2.71
N GLU A 425 -22.70 4.38 -3.98
CA GLU A 425 -23.93 4.99 -4.44
C GLU A 425 -24.78 3.98 -5.24
N ARG A 426 -25.82 3.44 -4.59
CA ARG A 426 -26.79 2.48 -5.16
C ARG A 426 -27.68 3.20 -6.18
N ILE A 427 -27.77 2.69 -7.41
CA ILE A 427 -28.71 3.19 -8.43
C ILE A 427 -29.71 2.08 -8.74
N GLU A 428 -30.98 2.38 -8.57
CA GLU A 428 -32.09 1.46 -8.77
C GLU A 428 -32.94 1.91 -9.96
N PHE A 429 -33.23 1.00 -10.89
CA PHE A 429 -34.20 1.23 -11.96
C PHE A 429 -35.28 0.17 -11.91
N GLU A 430 -36.55 0.57 -12.01
CA GLU A 430 -37.65 -0.35 -12.28
C GLU A 430 -37.65 -0.71 -13.77
N THR A 431 -37.37 -1.97 -14.07
CA THR A 431 -37.44 -2.53 -15.42
C THR A 431 -38.62 -3.48 -15.53
N LYS A 432 -39.36 -3.40 -16.64
CA LYS A 432 -40.35 -4.44 -17.02
C LYS A 432 -39.62 -5.77 -17.29
N PRO A 433 -40.28 -6.93 -17.15
CA PRO A 433 -39.64 -8.15 -16.71
C PRO A 433 -38.76 -8.80 -17.79
N VAL A 434 -37.53 -8.33 -17.95
CA VAL A 434 -36.34 -9.06 -18.42
C VAL A 434 -35.12 -8.37 -17.77
N GLY A 435 -34.42 -9.01 -16.84
CA GLY A 435 -33.41 -8.37 -16.02
C GLY A 435 -32.65 -9.38 -15.18
N HIS A 436 -31.35 -9.13 -15.10
CA HIS A 436 -30.47 -9.76 -14.14
C HIS A 436 -29.64 -8.66 -13.47
N ASP A 437 -29.25 -8.92 -12.23
CA ASP A 437 -28.29 -8.14 -11.46
C ASP A 437 -26.87 -8.34 -12.02
N PHE A 438 -25.99 -7.34 -11.93
CA PHE A 438 -24.62 -7.45 -12.47
C PHE A 438 -23.55 -7.02 -11.46
N LYS A 439 -22.45 -7.77 -11.39
CA LYS A 439 -21.25 -7.42 -10.60
C LYS A 439 -20.02 -7.37 -11.50
N ARG A 440 -19.22 -6.31 -11.37
CA ARG A 440 -17.97 -6.10 -12.12
C ARG A 440 -16.78 -6.61 -11.31
N ASN A 441 -15.85 -7.33 -11.95
CA ASN A 441 -14.56 -7.70 -11.38
C ASN A 441 -13.47 -7.43 -12.45
N GLY A 442 -12.75 -6.32 -12.33
CA GLY A 442 -11.85 -5.85 -13.38
C GLY A 442 -12.62 -5.49 -14.66
N SER A 443 -12.21 -6.03 -15.81
CA SER A 443 -12.84 -5.77 -17.12
C SER A 443 -13.94 -6.75 -17.53
N VAL A 444 -14.51 -7.46 -16.57
CA VAL A 444 -15.53 -8.49 -16.82
C VAL A 444 -16.71 -8.27 -15.89
N SER A 445 -17.92 -8.31 -16.44
CA SER A 445 -19.17 -8.21 -15.69
C SER A 445 -19.86 -9.56 -15.66
N TYR A 446 -20.50 -9.90 -14.55
CA TYR A 446 -21.20 -11.17 -14.37
C TYR A 446 -22.63 -10.92 -13.93
N CYS A 447 -23.56 -11.67 -14.51
CA CYS A 447 -24.95 -11.75 -14.11
C CYS A 447 -25.06 -12.42 -12.72
N LEU A 448 -25.43 -11.73 -11.66
CA LEU A 448 -25.56 -12.28 -10.30
C LEU A 448 -26.72 -13.28 -10.18
N GLY A 449 -27.74 -13.20 -11.06
CA GLY A 449 -28.85 -14.17 -11.07
C GLY A 449 -28.56 -15.49 -11.80
N CYS A 450 -27.63 -15.48 -12.76
CA CYS A 450 -27.38 -16.61 -13.67
C CYS A 450 -25.90 -17.02 -13.77
N ASN A 451 -25.02 -16.29 -13.09
CA ASN A 451 -23.57 -16.44 -13.05
C ASN A 451 -22.87 -16.47 -14.43
N LYS A 452 -23.50 -15.91 -15.47
CA LYS A 452 -22.98 -15.83 -16.84
C LYS A 452 -22.23 -14.52 -17.09
N LEU A 453 -21.20 -14.58 -17.93
CA LEU A 453 -20.26 -13.50 -18.24
C LEU A 453 -20.87 -12.53 -19.29
N ILE A 454 -20.95 -11.24 -18.96
CA ILE A 454 -21.16 -10.18 -19.96
C ILE A 454 -19.79 -9.74 -20.45
N LYS A 455 -19.52 -9.96 -21.74
CA LYS A 455 -18.33 -9.41 -22.39
C LYS A 455 -18.47 -7.89 -22.46
N ALA A 456 -17.68 -7.17 -21.65
CA ALA A 456 -17.51 -5.74 -21.81
C ALA A 456 -16.85 -5.47 -23.17
N LYS A 457 -17.44 -4.57 -23.96
CA LYS A 457 -16.76 -4.05 -25.15
C LYS A 457 -15.71 -3.06 -24.65
N LYS A 458 -14.44 -3.38 -24.85
CA LYS A 458 -13.33 -2.45 -24.64
C LYS A 458 -13.09 -1.68 -25.92
N ASP A 459 -12.99 -0.37 -25.81
CA ASP A 459 -12.75 0.50 -26.94
C ASP A 459 -11.94 1.73 -26.52
N GLU A 460 -11.48 2.50 -27.50
CA GLU A 460 -10.76 3.75 -27.28
C GLU A 460 -11.39 4.88 -28.07
N THR A 461 -11.31 6.10 -27.54
CA THR A 461 -11.84 7.31 -28.17
C THR A 461 -11.08 8.54 -27.70
N ASP A 462 -11.46 9.72 -28.20
CA ASP A 462 -10.95 10.99 -27.71
C ASP A 462 -12.04 12.04 -27.49
N VAL A 463 -11.64 13.13 -26.85
CA VAL A 463 -12.48 14.30 -26.58
C VAL A 463 -13.00 14.93 -27.87
N LYS A 464 -12.21 14.92 -28.94
CA LYS A 464 -12.58 15.53 -30.22
C LYS A 464 -13.73 14.80 -30.92
N ASN A 465 -13.65 13.48 -31.00
CA ASN A 465 -14.57 12.69 -31.82
C ASN A 465 -15.71 12.10 -31.00
N GLY A 466 -15.49 11.87 -29.70
CA GLY A 466 -16.47 11.19 -28.85
C GLY A 466 -16.66 9.73 -29.22
N TYR A 467 -17.50 9.03 -28.46
CA TYR A 467 -17.79 7.62 -28.72
C TYR A 467 -19.06 7.44 -29.52
N SER A 468 -18.99 6.82 -30.69
CA SER A 468 -20.17 6.56 -31.52
C SER A 468 -21.01 5.42 -30.95
N LEU A 469 -22.31 5.69 -30.82
CA LEU A 469 -23.31 4.77 -30.30
C LEU A 469 -24.15 4.22 -31.46
N SER A 470 -24.74 3.05 -31.25
CA SER A 470 -25.78 2.54 -32.14
C SER A 470 -27.05 3.39 -32.02
N GLU A 471 -27.83 3.47 -33.10
CA GLU A 471 -29.02 4.35 -33.20
C GLU A 471 -30.15 4.02 -32.20
N ASP A 472 -30.07 2.84 -31.59
CA ASP A 472 -30.98 2.41 -30.56
C ASP A 472 -30.59 2.94 -29.17
N ILE A 473 -29.39 3.47 -28.94
CA ILE A 473 -29.00 4.05 -27.64
C ILE A 473 -29.60 5.44 -27.47
N VAL A 474 -30.29 5.65 -26.35
CA VAL A 474 -30.93 6.94 -26.00
C VAL A 474 -30.31 7.61 -24.78
N LYS A 475 -29.53 6.87 -23.99
CA LYS A 475 -28.89 7.39 -22.78
C LYS A 475 -27.55 6.71 -22.54
N ALA A 476 -26.58 7.50 -22.08
CA ALA A 476 -25.27 7.03 -21.62
C ALA A 476 -24.97 7.69 -20.27
N THR A 477 -24.59 6.89 -19.28
CA THR A 477 -24.27 7.37 -17.94
C THR A 477 -22.88 6.87 -17.56
N SER A 478 -21.99 7.74 -17.09
CA SER A 478 -20.72 7.29 -16.52
C SER A 478 -20.98 6.47 -15.26
N VAL A 479 -20.03 5.62 -14.87
CA VAL A 479 -20.11 4.92 -13.59
C VAL A 479 -20.27 5.91 -12.42
N SER A 480 -19.62 7.09 -12.46
CA SER A 480 -19.78 8.20 -11.50
C SER A 480 -21.12 8.96 -11.54
N LYS A 481 -22.16 8.37 -12.13
CA LYS A 481 -23.54 8.91 -12.24
C LYS A 481 -23.68 10.21 -13.02
N LYS A 482 -22.67 10.60 -13.77
CA LYS A 482 -22.79 11.75 -14.66
C LYS A 482 -23.49 11.28 -15.93
N GLU A 483 -24.68 11.81 -16.18
CA GLU A 483 -25.31 11.64 -17.47
C GLU A 483 -24.45 12.32 -18.53
N MET A 484 -24.11 11.55 -19.56
CA MET A 484 -23.27 12.03 -20.62
C MET A 484 -24.13 12.71 -21.67
N GLU A 485 -23.65 13.84 -22.18
CA GLU A 485 -24.27 14.47 -23.33
C GLU A 485 -24.14 13.55 -24.53
N ILE A 486 -25.29 13.20 -25.13
CA ILE A 486 -25.35 12.51 -26.42
C ILE A 486 -25.72 13.52 -27.50
N LYS A 487 -24.83 13.70 -28.46
CA LYS A 487 -25.05 14.56 -29.62
C LYS A 487 -24.72 13.79 -30.89
N ASP A 488 -25.63 13.79 -31.86
CA ASP A 488 -25.46 13.09 -33.15
C ASP A 488 -25.09 11.60 -32.98
N ASN A 489 -25.78 10.90 -32.06
CA ASN A 489 -25.50 9.51 -31.67
C ASN A 489 -24.07 9.28 -31.13
N ARG A 490 -23.46 10.28 -30.51
CA ARG A 490 -22.14 10.16 -29.90
C ARG A 490 -22.15 10.65 -28.46
N ILE A 491 -21.41 9.94 -27.60
CA ILE A 491 -21.06 10.44 -26.28
C ILE A 491 -20.04 11.57 -26.46
N VAL A 492 -20.36 12.75 -25.94
CA VAL A 492 -19.46 13.91 -25.94
C VAL A 492 -18.63 13.93 -24.65
N PHE A 493 -17.34 14.19 -24.76
CA PHE A 493 -16.42 14.31 -23.63
C PHE A 493 -15.85 15.71 -23.51
N ALA A 494 -15.43 16.08 -22.30
CA ALA A 494 -14.71 17.31 -22.02
C ALA A 494 -13.21 17.01 -21.76
N PRO A 495 -12.28 17.96 -21.99
CA PRO A 495 -10.84 17.74 -21.82
C PRO A 495 -10.42 17.14 -20.47
N TYR A 496 -11.06 17.53 -19.37
CA TYR A 496 -10.77 17.01 -18.02
C TYR A 496 -11.20 15.55 -17.80
N MET A 497 -11.95 14.95 -18.73
CA MET A 497 -12.41 13.56 -18.65
C MET A 497 -11.44 12.57 -19.29
N ALA A 498 -10.38 13.07 -19.94
CA ALA A 498 -9.35 12.22 -20.52
C ALA A 498 -8.52 11.54 -19.43
N SER A 499 -8.16 10.28 -19.63
CA SER A 499 -7.34 9.48 -18.73
C SER A 499 -6.64 8.34 -19.48
N LYS A 500 -5.47 7.93 -19.00
CA LYS A 500 -4.78 6.71 -19.47
C LYS A 500 -5.53 5.45 -19.04
N ASP A 501 -6.31 5.53 -17.98
CA ASP A 501 -7.08 4.41 -17.43
C ASP A 501 -8.51 4.37 -18.02
N PRO A 502 -9.04 3.17 -18.34
CA PRO A 502 -10.37 3.03 -18.92
C PRO A 502 -11.48 3.38 -17.92
N VAL A 503 -12.51 4.06 -18.43
CA VAL A 503 -13.71 4.48 -17.70
C VAL A 503 -14.92 3.66 -18.15
N GLY A 504 -15.77 3.27 -17.20
CA GLY A 504 -17.00 2.52 -17.48
C GLY A 504 -18.20 3.41 -17.79
N PHE A 505 -19.05 2.96 -18.72
CA PHE A 505 -20.31 3.59 -19.10
C PHE A 505 -21.44 2.58 -19.17
N ILE A 506 -22.63 3.00 -18.73
CA ILE A 506 -23.89 2.27 -18.88
C ILE A 506 -24.67 2.91 -20.01
N LEU A 507 -24.98 2.13 -21.04
CA LEU A 507 -25.76 2.55 -22.18
C LEU A 507 -27.17 1.99 -22.07
N THR A 508 -28.18 2.82 -22.31
CA THR A 508 -29.59 2.43 -22.33
C THR A 508 -30.14 2.58 -23.74
N SER A 509 -30.71 1.51 -24.27
CA SER A 509 -31.37 1.49 -25.58
C SER A 509 -32.84 1.93 -25.51
N LYS A 510 -33.45 2.22 -26.67
CA LYS A 510 -34.86 2.64 -26.84
C LYS A 510 -35.85 1.64 -26.23
N ASN A 511 -35.51 0.35 -26.27
CA ASN A 511 -36.35 -0.71 -25.71
C ASN A 511 -36.07 -0.98 -24.22
N GLY A 512 -35.18 -0.21 -23.60
CA GLY A 512 -34.81 -0.33 -22.19
C GLY A 512 -33.69 -1.33 -21.90
N THR A 513 -33.11 -1.97 -22.93
CA THR A 513 -31.96 -2.88 -22.74
C THR A 513 -30.73 -2.08 -22.31
N LEU A 514 -30.06 -2.56 -21.26
CA LEU A 514 -28.82 -1.98 -20.76
C LEU A 514 -27.61 -2.74 -21.31
N SER A 515 -26.55 -1.99 -21.64
CA SER A 515 -25.25 -2.56 -22.01
C SER A 515 -24.11 -1.80 -21.35
N TYR A 516 -22.97 -2.46 -21.21
CA TYR A 516 -21.80 -1.92 -20.51
C TYR A 516 -20.63 -1.75 -21.47
N LEU A 517 -19.98 -0.58 -21.40
CA LEU A 517 -18.91 -0.14 -22.28
C LEU A 517 -17.73 0.36 -21.44
N GLU A 518 -16.51 -0.10 -21.75
CA GLU A 518 -15.27 0.43 -21.18
C GLU A 518 -14.51 1.23 -22.23
N LEU A 519 -14.22 2.50 -21.93
CA LEU A 519 -13.51 3.40 -22.82
C LEU A 519 -12.26 3.96 -22.19
N THR A 520 -11.11 3.79 -22.84
CA THR A 520 -9.98 4.70 -22.62
C THR A 520 -10.24 5.98 -23.42
N ILE A 521 -10.22 7.12 -22.74
CA ILE A 521 -10.56 8.42 -23.33
C ILE A 521 -9.29 9.27 -23.39
N TYR A 522 -8.78 9.50 -24.60
CA TYR A 522 -7.65 10.39 -24.81
C TYR A 522 -8.12 11.84 -24.95
N SER A 523 -7.28 12.80 -24.57
CA SER A 523 -7.43 14.20 -24.95
C SER A 523 -7.51 14.31 -26.46
N LEU A 524 -6.62 13.62 -27.18
CA LEU A 524 -6.67 13.53 -28.64
C LEU A 524 -5.99 12.26 -29.14
N LEU A 525 -6.65 11.56 -30.06
CA LEU A 525 -6.04 10.54 -30.90
C LEU A 525 -5.40 11.24 -32.10
N ILE A 526 -4.08 11.14 -32.21
CA ILE A 526 -3.30 11.91 -33.17
C ILE A 526 -3.15 11.10 -34.46
N GLU A 527 -3.83 11.58 -35.51
CA GLU A 527 -3.86 10.99 -36.84
C GLU A 527 -3.44 11.97 -37.94
N SER A 528 -2.96 13.16 -37.59
CA SER A 528 -2.50 14.13 -38.57
C SER A 528 -1.57 15.14 -37.94
N GLU A 529 -0.78 15.80 -38.78
CA GLU A 529 0.00 16.97 -38.40
C GLU A 529 -0.87 18.04 -37.74
N ASP A 530 -2.07 18.31 -38.25
CA ASP A 530 -2.99 19.27 -37.63
C ASP A 530 -3.45 18.85 -36.22
N ASN A 531 -3.57 17.55 -35.93
CA ASN A 531 -3.89 17.10 -34.57
C ASN A 531 -2.74 17.38 -33.60
N LEU A 532 -1.49 17.27 -34.05
CA LEU A 532 -0.34 17.66 -33.24
C LEU A 532 -0.42 19.15 -32.87
N PHE A 533 -0.74 20.00 -33.85
CA PHE A 533 -0.88 21.44 -33.63
C PHE A 533 -2.06 21.83 -32.72
N ASP A 534 -3.10 21.00 -32.68
CA ASP A 534 -4.30 21.21 -31.88
C ASP A 534 -4.21 20.66 -30.44
N MET A 535 -3.14 19.98 -30.05
CA MET A 535 -3.12 19.25 -28.76
C MET A 535 -3.45 20.13 -27.54
N ASN A 536 -2.96 21.38 -27.51
CA ASN A 536 -3.27 22.33 -26.42
C ASN A 536 -4.77 22.65 -26.33
N LYS A 537 -5.51 22.62 -27.45
CA LYS A 537 -6.97 22.86 -27.46
C LYS A 537 -7.74 21.78 -26.71
N TYR A 538 -7.17 20.58 -26.64
CA TYR A 538 -7.77 19.40 -26.00
C TYR A 538 -7.12 19.04 -24.66
N SER A 539 -6.22 19.90 -24.17
CA SER A 539 -5.64 19.81 -22.83
C SER A 539 -6.45 20.58 -21.78
N CYS A 540 -6.20 20.30 -20.51
CA CYS A 540 -6.82 20.96 -19.37
C CYS A 540 -5.77 21.80 -18.61
N ASP A 541 -6.10 23.05 -18.26
CA ASP A 541 -5.25 23.87 -17.39
C ASP A 541 -5.53 23.51 -15.92
N LEU A 542 -4.49 23.19 -15.14
CA LEU A 542 -4.55 23.08 -13.68
C LEU A 542 -3.81 24.26 -13.04
N ILE A 543 -4.40 24.81 -11.97
CA ILE A 543 -3.82 25.91 -11.20
C ILE A 543 -3.49 25.39 -9.81
N ASP A 544 -2.23 25.45 -9.41
CA ASP A 544 -1.81 25.05 -8.07
C ASP A 544 -2.17 26.12 -7.01
N ILE A 545 -2.05 25.75 -5.73
CA ILE A 545 -2.35 26.64 -4.59
C ILE A 545 -1.48 27.91 -4.52
N LYS A 546 -0.37 27.96 -5.27
CA LYS A 546 0.52 29.12 -5.40
C LYS A 546 0.20 29.96 -6.63
N GLY A 547 -0.83 29.59 -7.40
CA GLY A 547 -1.26 30.26 -8.63
C GLY A 547 -0.43 29.90 -9.87
N ASN A 548 0.41 28.87 -9.82
CA ASN A 548 1.12 28.39 -11.00
C ASN A 548 0.19 27.55 -11.87
N THR A 549 0.23 27.76 -13.19
CA THR A 549 -0.59 27.00 -14.14
C THR A 549 0.25 25.93 -14.82
N SER A 550 -0.22 24.69 -14.77
CA SER A 550 0.30 23.53 -15.53
C SER A 550 -0.75 23.06 -16.52
N THR A 551 -0.31 22.52 -17.65
CA THR A 551 -1.22 21.98 -18.67
C THR A 551 -1.19 20.45 -18.63
N TYR A 552 -2.37 19.83 -18.56
CA TYR A 552 -2.57 18.37 -18.47
C TYR A 552 -3.21 17.79 -19.72
N GLY A 553 -2.74 16.64 -20.19
CA GLY A 553 -3.38 15.91 -21.30
C GLY A 553 -2.92 14.47 -21.46
N TYR A 554 -3.75 13.68 -22.12
CA TYR A 554 -3.53 12.26 -22.42
C TYR A 554 -3.61 12.05 -23.93
N PHE A 555 -2.50 11.73 -24.59
CA PHE A 555 -2.45 11.71 -26.05
C PHE A 555 -1.96 10.36 -26.54
N LYS A 556 -2.48 9.92 -27.69
CA LYS A 556 -2.03 8.69 -28.34
C LYS A 556 -1.86 8.85 -29.82
N LEU A 557 -0.72 8.39 -30.34
CA LEU A 557 -0.39 8.41 -31.75
C LEU A 557 -1.01 7.18 -32.45
N LYS A 558 -1.78 7.40 -33.52
CA LYS A 558 -2.48 6.31 -34.21
C LYS A 558 -1.79 5.86 -35.50
N LYS A 559 -0.95 6.72 -36.07
CA LYS A 559 -0.09 6.40 -37.22
C LYS A 559 1.14 7.29 -37.21
N ASP A 560 2.10 6.97 -38.05
CA ASP A 560 3.25 7.84 -38.29
C ASP A 560 2.78 9.17 -38.87
N ILE A 561 3.34 10.26 -38.34
CA ILE A 561 3.02 11.63 -38.75
C ILE A 561 4.26 12.25 -39.38
N GLU A 562 4.18 12.57 -40.66
CA GLU A 562 5.17 13.40 -41.32
C GLU A 562 4.70 14.85 -41.28
N CYS A 563 5.48 15.71 -40.63
CA CYS A 563 5.20 17.13 -40.55
C CYS A 563 5.76 17.84 -41.78
N THR A 564 4.98 18.79 -42.30
CA THR A 564 5.31 19.64 -43.45
C THR A 564 5.45 21.11 -43.05
N ARG A 565 5.00 21.47 -41.85
CA ARG A 565 4.99 22.84 -41.32
C ARG A 565 6.15 23.06 -40.34
N VAL A 566 6.57 24.32 -40.24
CA VAL A 566 7.54 24.74 -39.22
C VAL A 566 6.82 24.82 -37.87
N TRP A 567 7.34 24.12 -36.87
CA TRP A 567 6.84 24.12 -35.50
C TRP A 567 7.42 25.31 -34.72
N ASN A 568 6.55 26.13 -34.13
CA ASN A 568 6.94 27.32 -33.38
C ASN A 568 6.43 27.22 -31.91
N LYS A 569 6.78 28.21 -31.07
CA LYS A 569 6.40 28.24 -29.65
C LYS A 569 4.89 28.18 -29.39
N GLU A 570 4.07 28.75 -30.28
CA GLU A 570 2.61 28.79 -30.13
C GLU A 570 1.97 27.40 -30.16
N TYR A 571 2.67 26.46 -30.79
CA TYR A 571 2.23 25.09 -30.96
C TYR A 571 2.85 24.12 -29.96
N ALA A 572 3.81 24.57 -29.14
CA ALA A 572 4.43 23.72 -28.14
C ALA A 572 3.43 23.32 -27.04
N LEU A 573 3.47 22.05 -26.65
CA LEU A 573 2.61 21.54 -25.58
C LEU A 573 2.87 22.25 -24.25
N GLY A 574 1.80 22.71 -23.62
CA GLY A 574 1.86 23.44 -22.36
C GLY A 574 2.17 24.94 -22.52
N VAL A 575 2.10 25.50 -23.73
CA VAL A 575 2.17 26.95 -23.98
C VAL A 575 0.78 27.51 -24.27
N ASN A 576 0.29 28.39 -23.40
CA ASN A 576 -0.94 29.16 -23.64
C ASN A 576 -0.61 30.61 -24.03
N ALA A 577 -0.64 30.91 -25.33
CA ALA A 577 -0.30 32.23 -25.90
C ALA A 577 -1.12 33.40 -25.30
N THR A 578 -2.34 33.12 -24.82
CA THR A 578 -3.25 34.14 -24.26
C THR A 578 -2.99 34.50 -22.79
N LYS A 579 -2.23 33.69 -22.03
CA LYS A 579 -2.08 33.86 -20.58
C LYS A 579 -0.65 34.11 -20.11
N GLY A 580 0.35 33.99 -20.99
CA GLY A 580 1.75 34.35 -20.70
C GLY A 580 2.42 33.59 -19.55
N LYS A 581 1.79 32.52 -19.05
CA LYS A 581 2.19 31.76 -17.85
C LYS A 581 1.71 30.31 -17.93
N SER A 582 2.44 29.49 -18.68
CA SER A 582 2.48 28.04 -18.48
C SER A 582 3.79 27.55 -19.11
N ASN A 583 4.64 26.92 -18.30
CA ASN A 583 5.93 26.41 -18.79
C ASN A 583 6.02 24.89 -18.74
N SER A 584 5.17 24.19 -17.96
CA SER A 584 5.28 22.73 -17.76
C SER A 584 4.04 21.97 -18.22
N PHE A 585 4.25 21.00 -19.11
CA PHE A 585 3.29 19.94 -19.42
C PHE A 585 3.33 18.86 -18.33
N LYS A 586 2.19 18.25 -18.04
CA LYS A 586 2.06 17.07 -17.19
C LYS A 586 1.05 16.11 -17.84
N GLY A 587 1.20 14.80 -17.66
CA GLY A 587 0.29 13.82 -18.26
C GLY A 587 1.00 12.78 -19.11
N PHE A 588 0.30 12.22 -20.10
CA PHE A 588 0.67 10.95 -20.74
C PHE A 588 0.69 11.07 -22.26
N ILE A 589 1.75 10.58 -22.91
CA ILE A 589 1.86 10.46 -24.36
C ILE A 589 2.25 9.02 -24.73
N ASP A 590 1.30 8.30 -25.31
CA ASP A 590 1.52 6.98 -25.91
C ASP A 590 1.84 7.12 -27.40
N GLY A 591 3.10 6.92 -27.76
CA GLY A 591 3.54 6.89 -29.14
C GLY A 591 3.08 5.66 -29.90
N ASN A 592 2.62 4.60 -29.21
CA ASN A 592 2.05 3.39 -29.79
C ASN A 592 2.95 2.79 -30.91
N ASN A 593 4.25 2.86 -30.68
CA ASN A 593 5.33 2.45 -31.58
C ASN A 593 5.33 3.20 -32.92
N LYS A 594 4.91 4.47 -32.94
CA LYS A 594 4.84 5.34 -34.12
C LYS A 594 5.86 6.48 -34.06
N THR A 595 6.08 7.07 -35.23
CA THR A 595 7.06 8.13 -35.45
C THR A 595 6.40 9.46 -35.79
N ILE A 596 6.92 10.57 -35.26
CA ILE A 596 6.70 11.91 -35.80
C ILE A 596 7.98 12.32 -36.52
N SER A 597 7.92 12.60 -37.81
CA SER A 597 9.09 12.87 -38.66
C SER A 597 8.98 14.17 -39.45
N ASN A 598 10.11 14.67 -39.96
CA ASN A 598 10.22 15.80 -40.90
C ASN A 598 9.74 17.17 -40.37
N PHE A 599 9.52 17.30 -39.05
CA PHE A 599 9.24 18.61 -38.46
C PHE A 599 10.52 19.44 -38.38
N VAL A 600 10.36 20.73 -38.70
CA VAL A 600 11.41 21.75 -38.58
C VAL A 600 11.01 22.70 -37.47
N VAL A 601 11.86 22.89 -36.48
CA VAL A 601 11.54 23.73 -35.33
C VAL A 601 12.13 25.15 -35.46
N SER A 602 11.37 26.17 -35.06
CA SER A 602 11.76 27.59 -35.16
C SER A 602 12.83 27.99 -34.13
N SER A 603 13.70 28.95 -34.52
CA SER A 603 14.93 29.34 -33.83
C SER A 603 14.77 30.07 -32.48
N LEU A 604 13.54 30.36 -32.03
CA LEU A 604 13.30 31.02 -30.74
C LEU A 604 13.16 30.03 -29.57
N ASP A 605 12.58 28.84 -29.76
CA ASP A 605 12.18 27.95 -28.65
C ASP A 605 11.88 26.49 -29.07
N GLY A 606 12.28 26.07 -30.28
CA GLY A 606 11.79 24.91 -31.05
C GLY A 606 11.64 23.51 -30.43
N SER A 607 10.77 23.32 -29.43
CA SER A 607 10.48 22.02 -28.81
C SER A 607 9.03 21.57 -29.05
N LEU A 608 8.83 20.27 -29.29
CA LEU A 608 7.50 19.65 -29.34
C LEU A 608 6.80 19.71 -27.96
N ILE A 609 7.60 19.58 -26.89
CA ILE A 609 7.21 19.70 -25.49
C ILE A 609 8.17 20.71 -24.84
N TYR A 610 7.65 21.84 -24.37
CA TYR A 610 8.48 22.98 -23.97
C TYR A 610 9.16 22.79 -22.61
N THR A 611 8.53 22.13 -21.65
CA THR A 611 9.18 21.58 -20.45
C THR A 611 8.35 20.42 -19.93
N SER A 612 8.93 19.23 -19.91
CA SER A 612 8.34 18.07 -19.24
C SER A 612 8.31 18.34 -17.73
N GLY A 613 7.11 18.49 -17.15
CA GLY A 613 6.95 18.56 -15.70
C GLY A 613 7.18 17.19 -15.06
N LYS A 614 7.38 17.15 -13.74
CA LYS A 614 7.69 15.92 -12.97
C LYS A 614 6.72 14.75 -13.19
N GLU A 615 5.51 15.01 -13.64
CA GLU A 615 4.43 14.02 -13.85
C GLU A 615 4.18 13.75 -15.35
N THR A 616 5.19 13.92 -16.21
CA THR A 616 5.06 13.62 -17.64
C THR A 616 5.57 12.23 -17.92
N GLU A 617 4.74 11.43 -18.58
CA GLU A 617 5.05 10.09 -19.03
C GLU A 617 4.99 10.04 -20.57
N ILE A 618 6.04 9.52 -21.21
CA ILE A 618 6.09 9.36 -22.68
C ILE A 618 6.61 7.96 -22.99
N TYR A 619 5.85 7.19 -23.77
CA TYR A 619 6.16 5.80 -24.13
C TYR A 619 6.10 5.60 -25.63
N ASP A 620 6.87 4.64 -26.15
CA ASP A 620 6.75 4.11 -27.51
C ASP A 620 6.68 5.16 -28.65
N LEU A 621 7.28 6.35 -28.46
CA LEU A 621 7.27 7.46 -29.41
C LEU A 621 8.67 7.69 -29.99
N THR A 622 8.77 7.70 -31.31
CA THR A 622 10.00 8.09 -32.01
C THR A 622 9.86 9.49 -32.63
N LEU A 623 10.83 10.37 -32.42
CA LEU A 623 10.85 11.72 -33.01
C LEU A 623 12.04 11.84 -34.00
N LYS A 624 11.78 12.31 -35.22
CA LYS A 624 12.79 12.51 -36.28
C LYS A 624 12.63 13.90 -36.92
N GLY A 625 13.30 14.91 -36.38
CA GLY A 625 13.22 16.28 -36.90
C GLY A 625 14.57 16.87 -37.25
N SER A 626 14.54 18.08 -37.79
CA SER A 626 15.72 18.95 -37.94
C SER A 626 15.45 20.30 -37.28
N SER A 627 16.50 21.03 -36.90
CA SER A 627 16.38 22.35 -36.30
C SER A 627 16.96 23.42 -37.21
N LEU A 628 16.37 24.62 -37.17
CA LEU A 628 16.97 25.82 -37.73
C LEU A 628 18.01 26.35 -36.73
N ASP A 629 19.21 26.68 -37.20
CA ASP A 629 20.31 27.23 -36.38
C ASP A 629 19.79 28.24 -35.35
N SER A 630 19.82 27.86 -34.07
CA SER A 630 19.32 28.68 -32.96
C SER A 630 20.47 29.15 -32.07
N TYR A 631 20.34 30.37 -31.53
CA TYR A 631 21.32 30.96 -30.62
C TYR A 631 21.37 30.28 -29.24
N TRP A 632 20.34 29.48 -28.91
CA TRP A 632 20.13 28.88 -27.58
C TRP A 632 20.30 27.36 -27.55
N GLY A 633 20.70 26.75 -28.67
CA GLY A 633 20.63 25.30 -28.83
C GLY A 633 19.20 24.87 -29.18
N SER A 634 19.06 23.74 -29.86
CA SER A 634 17.77 23.20 -30.25
C SER A 634 17.62 21.81 -29.67
N ASP A 635 16.74 21.69 -28.69
CA ASP A 635 16.48 20.45 -27.98
C ASP A 635 15.14 19.89 -28.46
N PHE A 636 15.21 18.75 -29.16
CA PHE A 636 14.05 18.02 -29.68
C PHE A 636 13.10 17.54 -28.58
N LEU A 637 13.57 17.55 -27.32
CA LEU A 637 12.83 17.29 -26.10
C LEU A 637 13.56 17.98 -24.93
N ILE A 638 12.97 19.01 -24.32
CA ILE A 638 13.52 19.61 -23.10
C ILE A 638 12.94 18.87 -21.89
N ALA A 639 13.66 17.85 -21.42
CA ALA A 639 13.56 17.37 -20.05
C ALA A 639 14.49 18.21 -19.16
N TYR A 640 14.14 19.48 -18.91
CA TYR A 640 14.87 20.30 -17.94
C TYR A 640 14.40 19.88 -16.54
N SER A 641 15.14 18.98 -15.89
CA SER A 641 15.09 18.85 -14.45
C SER A 641 15.89 20.03 -13.86
N TYR A 642 15.20 21.08 -13.40
CA TYR A 642 15.81 21.90 -12.35
C TYR A 642 15.82 21.04 -11.07
N GLY A 643 16.90 20.27 -10.91
CA GLY A 643 17.15 19.39 -9.77
C GLY A 643 16.68 17.96 -9.98
N GLY A 644 17.57 17.12 -10.51
CA GLY A 644 17.41 15.67 -10.67
C GLY A 644 18.13 15.19 -11.91
#